data_AF-A0A4S4GRG6-F1
#
_entry.id   AF-A0A4S4GRG6-F1
#
_cell.length_a   1.000
_cell.length_b   1.000
_cell.length_c   1.000
_cell.angle_alpha   90.00
_cell.angle_beta   90.00
_cell.angle_gamma   90.00
#
_symmetry.space_group_name_H-M   'P 1'
#
loop_
_entity.id
_entity.type
_entity.pdbx_description
1 polymer ?
#
loop_
_entity_poly.entity_id
_entity_poly.type
_entity_poly.pdbx_seq_one_letter_code
_entity_poly.pdbx_strand_id
1 'polypeptide(L)'
;MKLNIIKGLFACGVLVSLSACEENTWNKDSLDGFETPDLNGGGSSQVVQYTLTSKDYSDIAKNETNVAMATEAGVLSQLTAVGTLGYFSETIQPREYVPAWLNNVSANTKYPFYMLNNKATVQVYYKVAEDMPAELTGIESAPKYEVGEADYKAVYGSDEDYAMSFSPSYQPAKYVPEFLSAAYPQAKADDFVYVGYNYSEQDPVFGGGSAPEIPEDPEPVIGDMTMGETYTVHGQLMAICNQGAVLTTSTGSTLVYNPGLNWSGMNIGDKATVEGEANNYFGALQLKNASVEITGNAAATYPAAVKWAGADVDKHMAEVAAHKTTAPMQPVYVEVEGTLKISGGKYYNFDVDGASNQVAFYQPTDAQKAAVADGQKYTITGYAVSTGKTYVNIIPTAVNGVSLVPFNSAVATMANVPSVATYAVYKFNGSKWVVPDNVVVLQSADYASMGVKDLNATTAAENLPKYLSIQFPYAAAGDYKYVVYKYYDAASKTTINQHCDRMTFDGTTWVMDTQETKMAQFVRSNGKWVYDPTVYLNFPDDKTNQESLAFYNACVTWVWDNINLKVPGITDQTLNDWPQTGKVVSFGWCWGSNSPTQEGYGGASAYYCNYDNRVAQTLKRYLGDDFFNEHYGSMSDEEVVALTQKRFCEEVALGAMEALYPEAMPGTTVDQYYQITFVQYSPKQEVSVRYLVTEKGKFKFVDCPVWGLKAE
;
A
#
# COMPACT_ATOMS: atom_id res chain seq x y z
N MET A 1 20.88 -38.00 11.40
CA MET A 1 20.54 -37.96 12.84
C MET A 1 21.04 -36.62 13.39
N LYS A 2 20.12 -35.81 13.96
CA LYS A 2 20.26 -34.93 15.15
C LYS A 2 21.64 -34.26 15.36
N LEU A 3 21.77 -32.93 15.39
CA LEU A 3 21.07 -32.03 16.31
C LEU A 3 21.13 -30.56 15.83
N ASN A 4 19.95 -29.92 15.85
CA ASN A 4 19.79 -28.50 16.19
C ASN A 4 20.31 -28.23 17.62
N ILE A 5 20.56 -26.95 17.90
CA ILE A 5 20.80 -26.30 19.21
C ILE A 5 22.29 -26.00 19.44
N ILE A 6 22.68 -24.74 19.21
CA ILE A 6 23.16 -23.80 20.23
C ILE A 6 23.10 -22.39 19.60
N LYS A 7 21.99 -21.70 19.83
CA LYS A 7 21.87 -20.23 19.85
C LYS A 7 21.38 -19.90 21.26
N GLY A 8 22.09 -19.01 21.97
CA GLY A 8 21.65 -18.43 23.24
C GLY A 8 22.20 -19.08 24.50
N LEU A 9 23.44 -18.76 24.88
CA LEU A 9 23.94 -18.90 26.25
C LEU A 9 25.26 -18.13 26.38
N PHE A 10 25.17 -16.82 26.62
CA PHE A 10 26.14 -16.05 27.44
C PHE A 10 25.54 -14.66 27.71
N ALA A 11 24.47 -14.66 28.49
CA ALA A 11 24.04 -13.49 29.23
C ALA A 11 23.64 -14.00 30.62
N CYS A 12 24.53 -13.85 31.60
CA CYS A 12 24.22 -13.65 33.02
C CYS A 12 25.50 -13.62 33.87
N GLY A 13 25.83 -12.43 34.37
CA GLY A 13 26.36 -12.21 35.72
C GLY A 13 27.84 -12.50 35.99
N VAL A 14 28.63 -11.43 36.14
CA VAL A 14 29.06 -10.92 37.46
C VAL A 14 29.86 -9.62 37.22
N LEU A 15 29.39 -8.52 37.81
CA LEU A 15 30.17 -7.30 38.01
C LEU A 15 31.24 -7.58 39.09
N VAL A 16 32.51 -7.61 38.71
CA VAL A 16 33.63 -7.30 39.62
C VAL A 16 34.54 -6.30 38.90
N SER A 17 34.57 -5.08 39.41
CA SER A 17 35.59 -4.09 39.10
C SER A 17 36.97 -4.61 39.48
N LEU A 18 37.96 -4.56 38.58
CA LEU A 18 39.38 -4.31 38.83
C LEU A 18 40.14 -4.14 37.50
N SER A 19 40.77 -2.98 37.38
CA SER A 19 41.83 -2.55 36.44
C SER A 19 42.50 -3.58 35.52
N ALA A 20 42.56 -3.21 34.23
CA ALA A 20 43.63 -3.49 33.25
C ALA A 20 44.46 -4.78 33.45
N CYS A 21 43.99 -5.88 32.87
CA CYS A 21 44.84 -6.98 32.40
C CYS A 21 44.23 -7.49 31.09
N GLU A 22 45.05 -7.72 30.07
CA GLU A 22 44.63 -8.21 28.75
C GLU A 22 43.79 -9.49 28.90
N GLU A 23 42.64 -9.54 28.21
CA GLU A 23 41.70 -10.66 28.17
C GLU A 23 42.37 -11.91 27.54
N ASN A 24 43.29 -12.58 28.24
CA ASN A 24 43.66 -14.01 28.06
C ASN A 24 44.94 -14.45 28.80
N THR A 25 45.53 -13.62 29.67
CA THR A 25 46.80 -13.96 30.34
C THR A 25 46.73 -15.28 31.12
N TRP A 26 45.62 -15.53 31.84
CA TRP A 26 45.44 -16.77 32.60
C TRP A 26 45.40 -18.03 31.73
N ASN A 27 44.80 -17.96 30.53
CA ASN A 27 44.69 -19.10 29.61
C ASN A 27 46.03 -19.43 28.93
N LYS A 28 46.84 -18.42 28.62
CA LYS A 28 48.19 -18.60 28.07
C LYS A 28 49.17 -19.18 29.10
N ASP A 29 49.04 -18.78 30.36
CA ASP A 29 50.01 -19.15 31.40
C ASP A 29 49.67 -20.48 32.08
N SER A 30 48.42 -20.94 32.01
CA SER A 30 47.94 -22.10 32.78
C SER A 30 47.60 -23.33 31.93
N LEU A 31 47.54 -23.21 30.61
CA LEU A 31 47.18 -24.31 29.70
C LEU A 31 48.24 -24.50 28.62
N ASP A 32 49.09 -25.50 28.82
CA ASP A 32 50.17 -25.85 27.90
C ASP A 32 49.57 -26.33 26.56
N GLY A 33 49.87 -25.63 25.46
CA GLY A 33 49.30 -25.89 24.14
C GLY A 33 47.95 -25.20 23.85
N PHE A 34 47.52 -24.22 24.67
CA PHE A 34 46.33 -23.41 24.36
C PHE A 34 46.62 -22.44 23.20
N GLU A 35 45.99 -22.71 22.05
CA GLU A 35 45.86 -21.74 20.97
C GLU A 35 44.56 -20.96 21.16
N THR A 36 44.63 -19.62 21.13
CA THR A 36 43.43 -18.77 21.13
C THR A 36 42.53 -19.18 19.96
N PRO A 37 41.28 -19.59 20.20
CA PRO A 37 40.37 -19.91 19.11
C PRO A 37 40.20 -18.67 18.23
N ASP A 38 40.51 -18.78 16.94
CA ASP A 38 40.18 -17.73 15.98
C ASP A 38 38.67 -17.72 15.77
N LEU A 39 37.97 -16.94 16.61
CA LEU A 39 36.53 -16.68 16.46
C LEU A 39 36.21 -15.92 15.15
N ASN A 40 37.23 -15.49 14.39
CA ASN A 40 37.10 -14.69 13.17
C ASN A 40 37.42 -15.43 11.87
N GLY A 41 37.63 -16.75 11.90
CA GLY A 41 37.75 -17.55 10.68
C GLY A 41 38.73 -16.98 9.65
N GLY A 42 40.02 -16.92 9.99
CA GLY A 42 41.15 -16.80 9.07
C GLY A 42 40.89 -16.00 7.80
N GLY A 43 40.79 -14.68 7.89
CA GLY A 43 40.83 -13.78 6.72
C GLY A 43 39.77 -14.01 5.63
N SER A 44 38.71 -14.79 5.92
CA SER A 44 37.63 -15.01 4.97
C SER A 44 36.68 -13.81 4.94
N SER A 45 36.46 -13.26 3.75
CA SER A 45 35.48 -12.19 3.50
C SER A 45 34.07 -12.69 3.86
N GLN A 46 33.49 -12.15 4.93
CA GLN A 46 32.11 -12.45 5.33
C GLN A 46 31.14 -11.68 4.44
N VAL A 47 30.30 -12.36 3.65
CA VAL A 47 29.25 -11.73 2.85
C VAL A 47 27.90 -11.95 3.52
N VAL A 48 27.18 -10.88 3.82
CA VAL A 48 25.81 -10.91 4.37
C VAL A 48 24.85 -10.27 3.39
N GLN A 49 23.78 -10.98 3.05
CA GLN A 49 22.67 -10.43 2.27
C GLN A 49 21.61 -9.87 3.22
N TYR A 50 21.11 -8.68 2.92
CA TYR A 50 20.09 -8.01 3.74
C TYR A 50 19.09 -7.27 2.87
N THR A 51 17.82 -7.64 2.94
CA THR A 51 16.74 -6.94 2.25
C THR A 51 16.13 -5.89 3.15
N LEU A 52 16.07 -4.64 2.69
CA LEU A 52 15.48 -3.55 3.45
C LEU A 52 13.98 -3.75 3.65
N THR A 53 13.53 -3.57 4.88
CA THR A 53 12.12 -3.51 5.28
C THR A 53 11.60 -2.07 5.28
N SER A 54 10.28 -1.87 5.32
CA SER A 54 9.68 -0.53 5.46
C SER A 54 10.21 0.23 6.68
N LYS A 55 10.51 -0.48 7.77
CA LYS A 55 11.14 0.12 8.95
C LYS A 55 12.55 0.61 8.64
N ASP A 56 13.33 -0.15 7.90
CA ASP A 56 14.71 0.22 7.55
C ASP A 56 14.74 1.50 6.70
N TYR A 57 13.84 1.64 5.72
CA TYR A 57 13.71 2.90 4.96
C TYR A 57 13.39 4.09 5.87
N SER A 58 12.45 3.90 6.81
CA SER A 58 12.11 4.93 7.79
C SER A 58 13.31 5.30 8.68
N ASP A 59 14.08 4.30 9.13
CA ASP A 59 15.28 4.50 9.96
C ASP A 59 16.41 5.17 9.16
N ILE A 60 16.59 4.82 7.89
CA ILE A 60 17.56 5.44 6.97
C ILE A 60 17.22 6.92 6.76
N ALA A 61 15.95 7.24 6.50
CA ALA A 61 15.50 8.62 6.30
C ALA A 61 15.60 9.50 7.56
N LYS A 62 15.48 8.90 8.75
CA LYS A 62 15.57 9.59 10.04
C LYS A 62 16.97 9.59 10.65
N ASN A 63 17.93 8.90 10.05
CA ASN A 63 19.30 8.88 10.54
C ASN A 63 19.89 10.30 10.56
N GLU A 64 20.42 10.72 11.71
CA GLU A 64 20.87 12.11 11.91
C GLU A 64 21.94 12.55 10.88
N THR A 65 22.85 11.65 10.51
CA THR A 65 23.89 11.94 9.50
C THR A 65 23.26 12.10 8.12
N ASN A 66 22.31 11.24 7.76
CA ASN A 66 21.59 11.33 6.48
C ASN A 66 20.75 12.61 6.39
N VAL A 67 20.07 12.99 7.47
CA VAL A 67 19.28 14.23 7.54
C VAL A 67 20.18 15.45 7.34
N ALA A 68 21.35 15.49 7.97
CA ALA A 68 22.32 16.56 7.77
C ALA A 68 22.79 16.63 6.31
N MET A 69 23.17 15.48 5.72
CA MET A 69 23.60 15.40 4.32
C MET A 69 22.52 15.87 3.33
N ALA A 70 21.27 15.41 3.52
CA ALA A 70 20.16 15.80 2.64
C ALA A 70 19.75 17.27 2.82
N THR A 71 19.90 17.83 4.02
CA THR A 71 19.65 19.25 4.28
C THR A 71 20.67 20.12 3.56
N GLU A 72 21.96 19.77 3.67
CA GLU A 72 23.04 20.47 2.97
C GLU A 72 22.88 20.39 1.43
N ALA A 73 22.44 19.24 0.93
CA ALA A 73 22.18 19.02 -0.49
C ALA A 73 20.82 19.58 -0.99
N GLY A 74 19.98 20.14 -0.11
CA GLY A 74 18.66 20.69 -0.49
C GLY A 74 17.61 19.64 -0.91
N VAL A 75 17.79 18.38 -0.51
CA VAL A 75 16.95 17.22 -0.91
C VAL A 75 16.26 16.54 0.28
N LEU A 76 16.06 17.25 1.39
CA LEU A 76 15.49 16.71 2.63
C LEU A 76 14.06 16.15 2.44
N SER A 77 13.24 16.79 1.62
CA SER A 77 11.90 16.30 1.27
C SER A 77 11.94 14.95 0.56
N GLN A 78 12.91 14.76 -0.34
CA GLN A 78 13.12 13.54 -1.10
C GLN A 78 13.63 12.43 -0.18
N LEU A 79 14.55 12.73 0.75
CA LEU A 79 14.98 11.76 1.77
C LEU A 79 13.80 11.34 2.66
N THR A 80 12.96 12.29 3.07
CA THR A 80 11.74 12.00 3.85
C THR A 80 10.80 11.09 3.06
N ALA A 81 10.63 11.33 1.75
CA ALA A 81 9.82 10.50 0.87
C ALA A 81 10.34 9.05 0.79
N VAL A 82 11.66 8.82 0.74
CA VAL A 82 12.23 7.47 0.81
C VAL A 82 11.75 6.71 2.06
N GLY A 83 11.73 7.39 3.21
CA GLY A 83 11.30 6.79 4.47
C GLY A 83 9.80 6.48 4.56
N THR A 84 8.98 7.26 3.86
CA THR A 84 7.52 7.09 3.80
C THR A 84 7.11 6.04 2.77
N LEU A 85 7.74 6.08 1.59
CA LEU A 85 7.36 5.31 0.41
C LEU A 85 8.05 3.93 0.34
N GLY A 86 9.18 3.76 1.02
CA GLY A 86 9.87 2.48 1.13
C GLY A 86 10.72 2.10 -0.09
N TYR A 87 11.22 3.09 -0.83
CA TYR A 87 12.13 2.91 -1.96
C TYR A 87 13.07 4.10 -2.14
N PHE A 88 14.22 3.86 -2.78
CA PHE A 88 15.16 4.90 -3.18
C PHE A 88 14.81 5.50 -4.54
N SER A 89 15.28 6.73 -4.80
CA SER A 89 15.04 7.48 -6.04
C SER A 89 16.36 7.81 -6.75
N GLU A 90 16.28 8.34 -7.97
CA GLU A 90 17.48 8.82 -8.66
C GLU A 90 18.26 9.86 -7.85
N THR A 91 17.55 10.70 -7.10
CA THR A 91 18.12 11.76 -6.26
C THR A 91 18.66 11.26 -4.92
N ILE A 92 17.98 10.30 -4.28
CA ILE A 92 18.40 9.73 -2.99
C ILE A 92 18.89 8.33 -3.24
N GLN A 93 20.21 8.17 -3.35
CA GLN A 93 20.83 6.91 -3.72
C GLN A 93 21.32 6.11 -2.51
N PRO A 94 21.15 4.77 -2.48
CA PRO A 94 21.63 3.96 -1.37
C PRO A 94 23.13 4.11 -1.12
N ARG A 95 23.93 4.32 -2.19
CA ARG A 95 25.38 4.53 -2.09
C ARG A 95 25.77 5.67 -1.14
N GLU A 96 24.92 6.67 -1.02
CA GLU A 96 25.15 7.87 -0.22
C GLU A 96 24.58 7.73 1.20
N TYR A 97 23.36 7.19 1.32
CA TYR A 97 22.59 7.26 2.56
C TYR A 97 22.55 5.94 3.37
N VAL A 98 22.80 4.78 2.77
CA VAL A 98 22.87 3.50 3.51
C VAL A 98 24.11 3.38 4.40
N PRO A 99 25.32 3.88 4.04
CA PRO A 99 26.51 3.75 4.88
C PRO A 99 26.33 4.30 6.31
N ALA A 100 25.71 5.47 6.45
CA ALA A 100 25.49 6.07 7.76
C ALA A 100 24.52 5.26 8.64
N TRP A 101 23.48 4.70 8.03
CA TRP A 101 22.56 3.79 8.72
C TRP A 101 23.26 2.50 9.13
N LEU A 102 23.99 1.84 8.22
CA LEU A 102 24.77 0.63 8.53
C LEU A 102 25.73 0.89 9.70
N ASN A 103 26.44 2.02 9.70
CA ASN A 103 27.32 2.42 10.81
C ASN A 103 26.56 2.58 12.13
N ASN A 104 25.35 3.15 12.11
CA ASN A 104 24.51 3.30 13.30
C ASN A 104 24.02 1.94 13.84
N VAL A 105 23.64 1.02 12.95
CA VAL A 105 23.08 -0.28 13.36
C VAL A 105 24.12 -1.39 13.58
N SER A 106 25.40 -1.12 13.26
CA SER A 106 26.50 -2.10 13.33
C SER A 106 26.83 -2.64 14.71
N ALA A 107 26.34 -2.03 15.79
CA ALA A 107 26.50 -2.55 17.15
C ALA A 107 25.19 -3.14 17.71
N ASN A 108 24.11 -3.08 16.93
CA ASN A 108 22.77 -3.48 17.37
C ASN A 108 22.52 -4.95 17.06
N THR A 109 22.34 -5.75 18.10
CA THR A 109 22.13 -7.21 18.02
C THR A 109 20.84 -7.62 17.32
N LYS A 110 19.94 -6.69 17.02
CA LYS A 110 18.74 -6.94 16.20
C LYS A 110 19.06 -7.09 14.71
N TYR A 111 20.19 -6.57 14.26
CA TYR A 111 20.62 -6.64 12.86
C TYR A 111 21.72 -7.70 12.70
N PRO A 112 21.82 -8.38 11.54
CA PRO A 112 22.85 -9.40 11.32
C PRO A 112 24.28 -8.83 11.20
N PHE A 113 24.46 -7.51 11.30
CA PHE A 113 25.74 -6.82 11.10
C PHE A 113 26.62 -6.77 12.36
N TYR A 114 26.08 -7.10 13.54
CA TYR A 114 26.70 -6.80 14.84
C TYR A 114 28.03 -7.52 15.12
N MET A 115 28.34 -8.59 14.37
CA MET A 115 29.59 -9.36 14.49
C MET A 115 30.51 -9.23 13.27
N LEU A 116 30.19 -8.32 12.33
CA LEU A 116 30.93 -8.23 11.07
C LEU A 116 32.22 -7.43 11.24
N ASN A 117 33.34 -7.99 10.79
CA ASN A 117 34.66 -7.39 10.94
C ASN A 117 35.02 -6.46 9.77
N ASN A 118 36.17 -5.78 9.84
CA ASN A 118 36.72 -5.12 8.65
C ASN A 118 36.94 -6.15 7.53
N LYS A 119 36.71 -5.73 6.27
CA LYS A 119 36.62 -6.57 5.06
C LYS A 119 35.35 -7.41 4.91
N ALA A 120 34.40 -7.32 5.85
CA ALA A 120 33.07 -7.87 5.64
C ALA A 120 32.32 -7.06 4.58
N THR A 121 31.46 -7.76 3.85
CA THR A 121 30.62 -7.21 2.79
C THR A 121 29.15 -7.41 3.15
N VAL A 122 28.35 -6.37 2.99
CA VAL A 122 26.88 -6.44 3.06
C VAL A 122 26.32 -6.13 1.69
N GLN A 123 25.54 -7.05 1.14
CA GLN A 123 24.73 -6.87 -0.05
C GLN A 123 23.34 -6.45 0.39
N VAL A 124 23.04 -5.15 0.25
CA VAL A 124 21.75 -4.58 0.61
C VAL A 124 20.84 -4.64 -0.61
N TYR A 125 19.73 -5.37 -0.49
CA TYR A 125 18.67 -5.37 -1.48
C TYR A 125 17.66 -4.29 -1.12
N TYR A 126 17.39 -3.40 -2.07
CA TYR A 126 16.54 -2.24 -1.89
C TYR A 126 15.63 -2.06 -3.11
N LYS A 127 14.53 -1.35 -2.92
CA LYS A 127 13.57 -1.04 -3.97
C LYS A 127 13.95 0.29 -4.61
N VAL A 128 13.84 0.37 -5.93
CA VAL A 128 13.88 1.62 -6.68
C VAL A 128 12.59 1.82 -7.45
N ALA A 129 12.35 3.07 -7.78
CA ALA A 129 11.19 3.53 -8.52
C ALA A 129 11.50 3.85 -9.99
N GLU A 130 12.46 3.17 -10.63
CA GLU A 130 12.67 3.33 -12.08
C GLU A 130 11.32 3.13 -12.80
N ASP A 131 10.88 4.17 -13.52
CA ASP A 131 9.60 4.29 -14.23
C ASP A 131 8.28 4.23 -13.42
N MET A 132 8.31 4.49 -12.10
CA MET A 132 7.08 4.70 -11.32
C MET A 132 6.56 6.14 -11.52
N PRO A 133 5.35 6.34 -12.06
CA PRO A 133 4.87 7.67 -12.44
C PRO A 133 4.58 8.56 -11.23
N ALA A 134 4.80 9.87 -11.38
CA ALA A 134 4.54 10.86 -10.35
C ALA A 134 3.09 10.78 -9.82
N GLU A 135 2.16 10.37 -10.69
CA GLU A 135 0.75 10.07 -10.38
C GLU A 135 0.57 9.21 -9.12
N LEU A 136 1.38 8.16 -8.90
CA LEU A 136 1.21 7.27 -7.76
C LEU A 136 1.31 8.03 -6.43
N THR A 137 2.38 8.81 -6.30
CA THR A 137 2.63 9.63 -5.11
C THR A 137 1.72 10.86 -5.05
N GLY A 138 1.41 11.46 -6.20
CA GLY A 138 0.56 12.64 -6.29
C GLY A 138 -0.89 12.34 -5.89
N ILE A 139 -1.43 11.19 -6.28
CA ILE A 139 -2.78 10.76 -5.93
C ILE A 139 -2.86 10.37 -4.46
N GLU A 140 -1.91 9.59 -3.95
CA GLU A 140 -1.94 9.14 -2.55
C GLU A 140 -1.81 10.32 -1.56
N SER A 141 -1.03 11.34 -1.93
CA SER A 141 -0.88 12.58 -1.16
C SER A 141 -1.94 13.64 -1.46
N ALA A 142 -2.86 13.40 -2.40
CA ALA A 142 -3.85 14.37 -2.82
C ALA A 142 -4.72 14.83 -1.63
N PRO A 143 -4.98 16.14 -1.48
CA PRO A 143 -5.95 16.62 -0.51
C PRO A 143 -7.33 16.06 -0.83
N LYS A 144 -8.14 15.90 0.23
CA LYS A 144 -9.51 15.43 0.13
C LYS A 144 -10.48 16.60 0.01
N TYR A 145 -11.40 16.55 -0.93
CA TYR A 145 -12.54 17.46 -1.05
C TYR A 145 -13.84 16.67 -0.91
N GLU A 146 -14.70 17.06 0.02
CA GLU A 146 -16.03 16.45 0.20
C GLU A 146 -17.09 17.43 -0.30
N VAL A 147 -17.90 17.01 -1.27
CA VAL A 147 -18.99 17.82 -1.80
C VAL A 147 -20.06 17.97 -0.73
N GLY A 148 -20.21 19.19 -0.23
CA GLY A 148 -21.10 19.52 0.88
C GLY A 148 -22.46 20.04 0.44
N GLU A 149 -23.33 20.33 1.41
CA GLU A 149 -24.67 20.87 1.16
C GLU A 149 -24.67 22.14 0.31
N ALA A 150 -23.73 23.08 0.57
CA ALA A 150 -23.62 24.31 -0.19
C ALA A 150 -23.28 24.07 -1.67
N ASP A 151 -22.43 23.08 -1.95
CA ASP A 151 -22.09 22.70 -3.31
C ASP A 151 -23.31 22.10 -4.01
N TYR A 152 -24.07 21.22 -3.36
CA TYR A 152 -25.29 20.66 -3.94
C TYR A 152 -26.34 21.75 -4.21
N LYS A 153 -26.56 22.71 -3.31
CA LYS A 153 -27.43 23.85 -3.59
C LYS A 153 -26.99 24.63 -4.83
N ALA A 154 -25.69 24.81 -5.02
CA ALA A 154 -25.15 25.42 -6.24
C ALA A 154 -25.37 24.56 -7.50
N VAL A 155 -25.29 23.21 -7.39
CA VAL A 155 -25.58 22.28 -8.50
C VAL A 155 -27.01 22.46 -9.01
N TYR A 156 -27.98 22.48 -8.09
CA TYR A 156 -29.41 22.61 -8.40
C TYR A 156 -29.84 24.06 -8.61
N GLY A 157 -29.00 25.04 -8.26
CA GLY A 157 -29.30 26.47 -8.37
C GLY A 157 -30.43 26.92 -7.43
N SER A 158 -30.63 26.21 -6.31
CA SER A 158 -31.72 26.47 -5.37
C SER A 158 -31.30 26.15 -3.94
N ASP A 159 -31.69 27.01 -3.01
CA ASP A 159 -31.54 26.78 -1.56
C ASP A 159 -32.64 25.88 -0.99
N GLU A 160 -33.74 25.68 -1.74
CA GLU A 160 -34.96 25.01 -1.30
C GLU A 160 -35.22 23.68 -2.03
N ASP A 161 -34.95 23.65 -3.34
CA ASP A 161 -35.19 22.52 -4.25
C ASP A 161 -33.84 21.92 -4.68
N TYR A 162 -33.23 21.15 -3.78
CA TYR A 162 -31.97 20.47 -4.04
C TYR A 162 -31.97 19.04 -3.45
N ALA A 163 -31.05 18.20 -3.93
CA ALA A 163 -30.79 16.88 -3.34
C ALA A 163 -29.34 16.82 -2.83
N MET A 164 -29.08 16.02 -1.80
CA MET A 164 -27.73 15.80 -1.25
C MET A 164 -26.91 14.82 -2.10
N SER A 165 -27.06 14.89 -3.42
CA SER A 165 -26.44 14.01 -4.41
C SER A 165 -26.42 14.67 -5.80
N PHE A 166 -25.45 14.25 -6.61
CA PHE A 166 -25.52 14.39 -8.06
C PHE A 166 -26.50 13.37 -8.65
N SER A 167 -26.93 13.59 -9.89
CA SER A 167 -27.93 12.74 -10.56
C SER A 167 -27.75 12.74 -12.09
N PRO A 168 -28.49 11.94 -12.88
CA PRO A 168 -28.38 11.89 -14.34
C PRO A 168 -28.38 13.27 -15.04
N SER A 169 -29.28 14.18 -14.64
CA SER A 169 -29.35 15.55 -15.18
C SER A 169 -28.32 16.51 -14.57
N TYR A 170 -27.77 16.16 -13.40
CA TYR A 170 -26.83 16.98 -12.63
C TYR A 170 -25.53 16.21 -12.39
N GLN A 171 -24.75 16.02 -13.46
CA GLN A 171 -23.54 15.19 -13.43
C GLN A 171 -22.35 15.87 -12.73
N PRO A 172 -21.55 15.15 -11.93
CA PRO A 172 -20.41 15.71 -11.21
C PRO A 172 -19.37 16.36 -12.14
N ALA A 173 -19.16 15.80 -13.33
CA ALA A 173 -18.22 16.32 -14.33
C ALA A 173 -18.52 17.77 -14.78
N LYS A 174 -19.76 18.25 -14.60
CA LYS A 174 -20.17 19.61 -14.94
C LYS A 174 -19.88 20.63 -13.84
N TYR A 175 -19.90 20.22 -12.58
CA TYR A 175 -19.90 21.13 -11.43
C TYR A 175 -18.64 21.01 -10.55
N VAL A 176 -18.15 19.79 -10.33
CA VAL A 176 -16.98 19.54 -9.48
C VAL A 176 -15.74 20.33 -9.94
N PRO A 177 -15.42 20.46 -11.24
CA PRO A 177 -14.28 21.27 -11.67
C PRO A 177 -14.34 22.74 -11.22
N GLU A 178 -15.53 23.32 -11.10
CA GLU A 178 -15.71 24.70 -10.63
C GLU A 178 -15.48 24.79 -9.12
N PHE A 179 -16.04 23.85 -8.35
CA PHE A 179 -15.82 23.76 -6.89
C PHE A 179 -14.34 23.62 -6.56
N LEU A 180 -13.63 22.74 -7.28
CA LEU A 180 -12.19 22.56 -7.11
C LEU A 180 -11.39 23.79 -7.52
N SER A 181 -11.80 24.50 -8.58
CA SER A 181 -11.12 25.75 -8.98
C SER A 181 -11.29 26.85 -7.92
N ALA A 182 -12.46 26.93 -7.28
CA ALA A 182 -12.72 27.86 -6.19
C ALA A 182 -11.95 27.49 -4.90
N ALA A 183 -11.90 26.19 -4.55
CA ALA A 183 -11.21 25.70 -3.37
C ALA A 183 -9.67 25.74 -3.51
N TYR A 184 -9.16 25.53 -4.72
CA TYR A 184 -7.72 25.44 -5.02
C TYR A 184 -7.31 26.44 -6.12
N PRO A 185 -7.40 27.76 -5.89
CA PRO A 185 -7.15 28.78 -6.92
C PRO A 185 -5.67 28.90 -7.33
N GLN A 186 -4.76 28.25 -6.61
CA GLN A 186 -3.32 28.22 -6.87
C GLN A 186 -2.83 26.87 -7.42
N ALA A 187 -3.76 26.02 -7.88
CA ALA A 187 -3.42 24.72 -8.43
C ALA A 187 -2.52 24.85 -9.67
N LYS A 188 -1.56 23.93 -9.76
CA LYS A 188 -0.61 23.80 -10.86
C LYS A 188 -0.95 22.58 -11.69
N ALA A 189 -0.47 22.56 -12.93
CA ALA A 189 -0.60 21.38 -13.77
C ALA A 189 -0.03 20.15 -13.03
N ASP A 190 -0.75 19.04 -13.12
CA ASP A 190 -0.46 17.78 -12.44
C ASP A 190 -0.74 17.75 -10.92
N ASP A 191 -1.39 18.77 -10.35
CA ASP A 191 -1.97 18.67 -9.01
C ASP A 191 -3.20 17.73 -9.03
N PHE A 192 -3.38 16.96 -7.95
CA PHE A 192 -4.48 16.01 -7.79
C PHE A 192 -5.38 16.38 -6.60
N VAL A 193 -6.66 16.02 -6.67
CA VAL A 193 -7.61 16.09 -5.54
C VAL A 193 -8.44 14.80 -5.50
N TYR A 194 -8.56 14.20 -4.31
CA TYR A 194 -9.45 13.06 -4.06
C TYR A 194 -10.82 13.58 -3.62
N VAL A 195 -11.84 13.36 -4.43
CA VAL A 195 -13.19 13.93 -4.23
C VAL A 195 -14.17 12.86 -3.80
N GLY A 196 -14.88 13.10 -2.70
CA GLY A 196 -16.06 12.33 -2.28
C GLY A 196 -17.35 13.09 -2.55
N TYR A 197 -18.36 12.40 -3.07
CA TYR A 197 -19.70 12.94 -3.32
C TYR A 197 -20.74 11.81 -3.30
N ASN A 198 -22.02 12.16 -3.18
CA ASN A 198 -23.11 11.21 -3.34
C ASN A 198 -23.62 11.25 -4.78
N TYR A 199 -23.93 10.09 -5.35
CA TYR A 199 -24.55 9.98 -6.66
C TYR A 199 -25.85 9.17 -6.57
N SER A 200 -26.91 9.69 -7.16
CA SER A 200 -28.16 8.97 -7.36
C SER A 200 -28.31 8.54 -8.82
N GLU A 201 -28.84 7.34 -9.04
CA GLU A 201 -29.21 6.88 -10.39
C GLU A 201 -30.51 7.52 -10.90
N GLN A 202 -31.21 8.29 -10.06
CA GLN A 202 -32.46 8.95 -10.40
C GLN A 202 -32.34 10.46 -10.20
N ASP A 203 -33.02 11.23 -11.05
CA ASP A 203 -33.12 12.67 -10.84
C ASP A 203 -34.09 13.00 -9.71
N PRO A 204 -33.77 13.99 -8.85
CA PRO A 204 -34.73 14.47 -7.86
C PRO A 204 -35.95 15.10 -8.50
N VAL A 205 -37.12 14.81 -7.93
CA VAL A 205 -38.39 15.42 -8.30
C VAL A 205 -38.71 16.51 -7.28
N PHE A 206 -38.72 17.76 -7.76
CA PHE A 206 -39.03 18.94 -6.94
C PHE A 206 -40.48 19.38 -7.18
N GLY A 207 -41.20 19.67 -6.09
CA GLY A 207 -42.58 20.16 -6.12
C GLY A 207 -43.65 19.10 -6.35
N GLY A 208 -44.18 18.53 -5.25
CA GLY A 208 -45.58 18.11 -5.02
C GLY A 208 -46.33 17.20 -6.02
N GLY A 209 -45.77 16.86 -7.17
CA GLY A 209 -46.27 15.83 -8.06
C GLY A 209 -45.78 14.48 -7.54
N SER A 210 -46.70 13.55 -7.36
CA SER A 210 -46.47 12.17 -6.93
C SER A 210 -45.14 11.64 -7.46
N ALA A 211 -44.24 11.30 -6.53
CA ALA A 211 -43.00 10.62 -6.81
C ALA A 211 -43.25 9.40 -7.72
N PRO A 212 -42.32 9.02 -8.61
CA PRO A 212 -42.37 7.73 -9.26
C PRO A 212 -42.48 6.65 -8.18
N GLU A 213 -43.51 5.79 -8.27
CA GLU A 213 -43.64 4.61 -7.42
C GLU A 213 -42.37 3.76 -7.56
N ILE A 214 -41.55 3.75 -6.51
CA ILE A 214 -40.69 2.61 -6.22
C ILE A 214 -41.64 1.42 -6.03
N PRO A 215 -41.37 0.24 -6.61
CA PRO A 215 -42.19 -0.93 -6.34
C PRO A 215 -42.20 -1.19 -4.83
N GLU A 216 -43.30 -0.86 -4.16
CA GLU A 216 -43.52 -1.20 -2.76
C GLU A 216 -43.65 -2.72 -2.70
N ASP A 217 -42.64 -3.39 -2.12
CA ASP A 217 -43.02 -4.45 -1.19
C ASP A 217 -43.94 -3.77 -0.16
N PRO A 218 -45.16 -4.29 0.08
CA PRO A 218 -46.13 -3.59 0.90
C PRO A 218 -45.52 -3.31 2.27
N GLU A 219 -45.45 -2.03 2.64
CA GLU A 219 -44.95 -1.54 3.92
C GLU A 219 -45.51 -2.40 5.06
N PRO A 220 -44.68 -2.93 5.97
CA PRO A 220 -45.17 -3.81 7.00
C PRO A 220 -46.19 -3.08 7.89
N VAL A 221 -47.35 -3.70 8.11
CA VAL A 221 -48.34 -3.20 9.06
C VAL A 221 -47.76 -3.38 10.46
N ILE A 222 -47.41 -2.27 11.13
CA ILE A 222 -46.70 -2.30 12.43
C ILE A 222 -47.39 -3.21 13.46
N GLY A 223 -48.73 -3.20 13.49
CA GLY A 223 -49.51 -4.02 14.42
C GLY A 223 -49.50 -5.52 14.14
N ASP A 224 -49.16 -5.94 12.92
CA ASP A 224 -49.25 -7.33 12.45
C ASP A 224 -47.87 -8.02 12.39
N MET A 225 -46.82 -7.34 12.85
CA MET A 225 -45.47 -7.89 12.87
C MET A 225 -45.37 -9.16 13.71
N THR A 226 -44.72 -10.18 13.15
CA THR A 226 -44.41 -11.43 13.86
C THR A 226 -43.16 -11.26 14.70
N MET A 227 -43.24 -11.60 16.00
CA MET A 227 -42.14 -11.43 16.95
C MET A 227 -40.97 -12.36 16.63
N GLY A 228 -39.74 -11.82 16.66
CA GLY A 228 -38.50 -12.54 16.34
C GLY A 228 -38.05 -12.39 14.90
N GLU A 229 -38.90 -11.87 14.01
CA GLU A 229 -38.56 -11.60 12.61
C GLU A 229 -37.99 -10.20 12.43
N THR A 230 -37.10 -10.03 11.45
CA THR A 230 -36.53 -8.75 11.06
C THR A 230 -37.40 -8.09 9.99
N TYR A 231 -37.68 -6.79 10.17
CA TYR A 231 -38.42 -5.98 9.21
C TYR A 231 -37.59 -4.77 8.82
N THR A 232 -37.73 -4.36 7.56
CA THR A 232 -37.36 -3.03 7.08
C THR A 232 -38.62 -2.17 7.09
N VAL A 233 -38.55 -1.04 7.80
CA VAL A 233 -39.70 -0.16 8.05
C VAL A 233 -39.31 1.26 7.70
N HIS A 234 -40.10 1.92 6.86
CA HIS A 234 -39.94 3.31 6.49
C HIS A 234 -40.94 4.16 7.27
N GLY A 235 -40.45 5.14 8.02
CA GLY A 235 -41.30 5.98 8.85
C GLY A 235 -40.66 7.30 9.22
N GLN A 236 -41.32 8.04 10.12
CA GLN A 236 -40.84 9.32 10.62
C GLN A 236 -40.52 9.21 12.11
N LEU A 237 -39.41 9.79 12.55
CA LEU A 237 -39.04 9.87 13.96
C LEU A 237 -39.87 10.94 14.67
N MET A 238 -40.70 10.50 15.63
CA MET A 238 -41.68 11.37 16.31
C MET A 238 -41.30 11.70 17.76
N ALA A 239 -40.48 10.89 18.42
CA ALA A 239 -39.94 11.22 19.74
C ALA A 239 -38.58 10.53 19.94
N ILE A 240 -37.63 11.16 20.65
CA ILE A 240 -36.27 10.64 20.86
C ILE A 240 -35.94 10.58 22.35
N CYS A 241 -35.27 9.51 22.77
CA CYS A 241 -34.62 9.36 24.07
C CYS A 241 -33.17 8.87 23.90
N ASN A 242 -32.42 8.71 24.98
CA ASN A 242 -31.01 8.30 24.90
C ASN A 242 -30.79 6.85 24.43
N GLN A 243 -31.84 6.04 24.32
CA GLN A 243 -31.72 4.62 23.94
C GLN A 243 -32.53 4.25 22.69
N GLY A 244 -33.26 5.21 22.10
CA GLY A 244 -34.19 4.91 21.05
C GLY A 244 -34.99 6.11 20.56
N ALA A 245 -35.80 5.87 19.54
CA ALA A 245 -36.78 6.82 19.02
C ALA A 245 -38.11 6.13 18.71
N VAL A 246 -39.22 6.86 18.78
CA VAL A 246 -40.50 6.39 18.24
C VAL A 246 -40.51 6.63 16.74
N LEU A 247 -40.66 5.55 15.97
CA LEU A 247 -40.90 5.58 14.54
C LEU A 247 -42.40 5.45 14.29
N THR A 248 -42.96 6.36 13.50
CA THR A 248 -44.37 6.36 13.12
C THR A 248 -44.52 6.21 11.61
N THR A 249 -45.43 5.34 11.20
CA THR A 249 -45.84 5.08 9.81
C THR A 249 -47.34 5.36 9.66
N SER A 250 -47.89 5.17 8.46
CA SER A 250 -49.35 5.19 8.25
C SER A 250 -50.08 4.03 8.94
N THR A 251 -49.38 2.94 9.28
CA THR A 251 -49.93 1.71 9.84
C THR A 251 -49.76 1.59 11.35
N GLY A 252 -49.00 2.48 11.98
CA GLY A 252 -48.81 2.46 13.42
C GLY A 252 -47.56 3.17 13.91
N SER A 253 -47.21 2.93 15.17
CA SER A 253 -45.96 3.40 15.78
C SER A 253 -45.23 2.28 16.49
N THR A 254 -43.91 2.37 16.61
CA THR A 254 -43.08 1.43 17.35
C THR A 254 -41.90 2.14 18.00
N LEU A 255 -41.39 1.61 19.11
CA LEU A 255 -40.12 2.06 19.68
C LEU A 255 -38.98 1.38 18.92
N VAL A 256 -38.12 2.17 18.29
CA VAL A 256 -36.83 1.71 17.75
C VAL A 256 -35.81 1.76 18.87
N TYR A 257 -35.38 0.61 19.36
CA TYR A 257 -34.49 0.47 20.51
C TYR A 257 -33.10 0.03 20.05
N ASN A 258 -32.11 0.92 20.21
CA ASN A 258 -30.70 0.59 20.07
C ASN A 258 -29.82 1.54 20.90
N PRO A 259 -29.36 1.14 22.11
CA PRO A 259 -28.53 2.00 22.96
C PRO A 259 -27.12 2.27 22.40
N GLY A 260 -26.70 1.58 21.32
CA GLY A 260 -25.42 1.80 20.65
C GLY A 260 -25.42 2.89 19.59
N LEU A 261 -26.59 3.41 19.19
CA LEU A 261 -26.70 4.49 18.19
C LEU A 261 -26.59 5.88 18.84
N ASN A 262 -26.04 6.83 18.09
CA ASN A 262 -26.02 8.24 18.50
C ASN A 262 -27.37 8.92 18.17
N TRP A 263 -28.36 8.72 19.04
CA TRP A 263 -29.68 9.34 18.92
C TRP A 263 -29.66 10.87 19.03
N SER A 264 -28.63 11.44 19.67
CA SER A 264 -28.51 12.89 19.83
C SER A 264 -28.16 13.63 18.53
N GLY A 265 -27.71 12.91 17.50
CA GLY A 265 -27.46 13.46 16.16
C GLY A 265 -28.66 13.42 15.22
N MET A 266 -29.80 12.89 15.66
CA MET A 266 -31.03 12.77 14.87
C MET A 266 -32.07 13.80 15.32
N ASN A 267 -32.99 14.16 14.42
CA ASN A 267 -34.01 15.17 14.66
C ASN A 267 -35.42 14.57 14.60
N ILE A 268 -36.33 15.18 15.35
CA ILE A 268 -37.76 14.93 15.19
C ILE A 268 -38.19 15.39 13.80
N GLY A 269 -38.96 14.56 13.11
CA GLY A 269 -39.38 14.78 11.74
C GLY A 269 -38.48 14.13 10.69
N ASP A 270 -37.33 13.59 11.08
CA ASP A 270 -36.49 12.81 10.18
C ASP A 270 -37.27 11.60 9.65
N LYS A 271 -37.28 11.43 8.33
CA LYS A 271 -37.69 10.18 7.68
C LYS A 271 -36.55 9.20 7.80
N ALA A 272 -36.85 7.97 8.17
CA ALA A 272 -35.87 6.94 8.40
C ALA A 272 -36.30 5.61 7.78
N THR A 273 -35.33 4.90 7.22
CA THR A 273 -35.39 3.46 6.98
C THR A 273 -34.81 2.78 8.21
N VAL A 274 -35.59 1.90 8.83
CA VAL A 274 -35.21 1.17 10.04
C VAL A 274 -35.27 -0.31 9.75
N GLU A 275 -34.13 -0.98 9.84
CA GLU A 275 -34.08 -2.45 9.85
C GLU A 275 -33.96 -2.92 11.29
N GLY A 276 -34.88 -3.75 11.77
CA GLY A 276 -34.84 -4.23 13.15
C GLY A 276 -35.72 -5.45 13.42
N GLU A 277 -35.39 -6.16 14.50
CA GLU A 277 -36.12 -7.36 14.92
C GLU A 277 -37.35 -6.97 15.74
N ALA A 278 -38.55 -7.37 15.29
CA ALA A 278 -39.80 -7.13 16.01
C ALA A 278 -39.79 -7.91 17.34
N ASN A 279 -40.00 -7.22 18.46
CA ASN A 279 -39.87 -7.81 19.78
C ASN A 279 -40.97 -7.34 20.73
N ASN A 280 -41.53 -8.27 21.50
CA ASN A 280 -42.45 -7.98 22.59
C ASN A 280 -41.64 -7.73 23.87
N TYR A 281 -41.44 -6.46 24.23
CA TYR A 281 -40.79 -6.07 25.46
C TYR A 281 -41.82 -5.89 26.57
N PHE A 282 -42.07 -6.97 27.33
CA PHE A 282 -42.99 -6.98 28.48
C PHE A 282 -44.41 -6.46 28.17
N GLY A 283 -44.90 -6.70 26.96
CA GLY A 283 -46.21 -6.30 26.45
C GLY A 283 -46.20 -5.10 25.52
N ALA A 284 -45.04 -4.47 25.29
CA ALA A 284 -44.90 -3.32 24.41
C ALA A 284 -44.09 -3.67 23.15
N LEU A 285 -44.49 -3.09 22.02
CA LEU A 285 -43.88 -3.33 20.72
C LEU A 285 -42.61 -2.48 20.56
N GLN A 286 -41.51 -3.13 20.20
CA GLN A 286 -40.29 -2.46 19.80
C GLN A 286 -39.59 -3.18 18.64
N LEU A 287 -38.82 -2.44 17.86
CA LEU A 287 -37.78 -2.98 16.99
C LEU A 287 -36.45 -2.95 17.75
N LYS A 288 -35.89 -4.10 18.09
CA LYS A 288 -34.58 -4.20 18.76
C LYS A 288 -33.48 -4.50 17.75
N ASN A 289 -32.22 -4.33 18.19
CA ASN A 289 -31.03 -4.51 17.34
C ASN A 289 -31.09 -3.66 16.06
N ALA A 290 -31.80 -2.54 16.12
CA ALA A 290 -32.18 -1.82 14.93
C ALA A 290 -31.04 -0.98 14.36
N SER A 291 -30.88 -0.96 13.05
CA SER A 291 -30.12 0.07 12.33
C SER A 291 -31.08 1.18 11.90
N VAL A 292 -30.57 2.40 11.77
CA VAL A 292 -31.36 3.56 11.34
C VAL A 292 -30.57 4.31 10.28
N GLU A 293 -31.16 4.43 9.10
CA GLU A 293 -30.69 5.29 8.01
C GLU A 293 -31.65 6.46 7.86
N ILE A 294 -31.16 7.68 8.04
CA ILE A 294 -31.97 8.88 7.81
C ILE A 294 -32.09 9.08 6.31
N THR A 295 -33.31 8.96 5.81
CA THR A 295 -33.63 9.10 4.39
C THR A 295 -34.14 10.50 4.07
N GLY A 296 -34.53 11.31 5.03
CA GLY A 296 -34.88 12.69 4.76
C GLY A 296 -35.43 13.40 5.97
N ASN A 297 -36.10 14.52 5.77
CA ASN A 297 -36.80 15.23 6.82
C ASN A 297 -38.15 15.73 6.31
N ALA A 298 -39.15 15.74 7.18
CA ALA A 298 -40.43 16.38 6.94
C ALA A 298 -40.95 17.01 8.23
N ALA A 299 -41.86 17.98 8.09
CA ALA A 299 -42.57 18.51 9.24
C ALA A 299 -43.28 17.36 10.00
N ALA A 300 -42.99 17.21 11.29
CA ALA A 300 -43.66 16.24 12.14
C ALA A 300 -45.02 16.81 12.58
N THR A 301 -46.11 16.07 12.34
CA THR A 301 -47.42 16.38 12.93
C THR A 301 -47.77 15.31 13.93
N TYR A 302 -47.88 15.69 15.20
CA TYR A 302 -48.29 14.76 16.24
C TYR A 302 -49.77 14.37 16.08
N PRO A 303 -50.13 13.11 16.38
CA PRO A 303 -51.53 12.75 16.52
C PRO A 303 -52.16 13.52 17.68
N ALA A 304 -53.49 13.60 17.72
CA ALA A 304 -54.18 14.19 18.86
C ALA A 304 -53.85 13.40 20.14
N ALA A 305 -53.29 14.07 21.14
CA ALA A 305 -52.91 13.43 22.39
C ALA A 305 -54.15 12.91 23.14
N VAL A 306 -54.10 11.64 23.56
CA VAL A 306 -55.12 11.05 24.42
C VAL A 306 -54.89 11.54 25.85
N LYS A 307 -55.87 12.25 26.41
CA LYS A 307 -55.78 12.76 27.79
C LYS A 307 -55.95 11.61 28.77
N TRP A 308 -54.99 11.44 29.66
CA TRP A 308 -55.02 10.44 30.72
C TRP A 308 -55.22 11.10 32.09
N ALA A 309 -56.22 10.62 32.82
CA ALA A 309 -56.35 10.81 34.24
C ALA A 309 -55.73 9.61 34.99
N GLY A 310 -55.67 9.66 36.32
CA GLY A 310 -55.00 8.62 37.11
C GLY A 310 -55.52 7.19 36.86
N ALA A 311 -56.83 7.02 36.64
CA ALA A 311 -57.41 5.72 36.30
C ALA A 311 -56.95 5.18 34.94
N ASP A 312 -56.63 6.06 33.97
CA ASP A 312 -56.16 5.65 32.65
C ASP A 312 -54.72 5.13 32.70
N VAL A 313 -53.88 5.71 33.57
CA VAL A 313 -52.51 5.22 33.82
C VAL A 313 -52.53 3.80 34.38
N ASP A 314 -53.37 3.55 35.40
CA ASP A 314 -53.54 2.22 36.00
C ASP A 314 -54.12 1.21 35.00
N LYS A 315 -55.07 1.65 34.18
CA LYS A 315 -55.66 0.84 33.11
C LYS A 315 -54.60 0.44 32.07
N HIS A 316 -53.81 1.39 31.57
CA HIS A 316 -52.77 1.11 30.59
C HIS A 316 -51.71 0.13 31.14
N MET A 317 -51.33 0.28 32.42
CA MET A 317 -50.45 -0.68 33.09
C MET A 317 -51.00 -2.12 33.07
N ALA A 318 -52.30 -2.27 33.35
CA ALA A 318 -52.97 -3.57 33.33
C ALA A 318 -53.08 -4.14 31.90
N GLU A 319 -53.37 -3.30 30.91
CA GLU A 319 -53.44 -3.68 29.50
C GLU A 319 -52.07 -4.19 29.00
N VAL A 320 -51.00 -3.40 29.15
CA VAL A 320 -49.65 -3.83 28.75
C VAL A 320 -49.25 -5.13 29.45
N ALA A 321 -49.59 -5.30 30.73
CA ALA A 321 -49.31 -6.54 31.46
C ALA A 321 -50.04 -7.76 30.86
N ALA A 322 -51.27 -7.60 30.37
CA ALA A 322 -52.02 -8.65 29.68
C ALA A 322 -51.42 -9.01 28.31
N HIS A 323 -50.68 -8.08 27.69
CA HIS A 323 -50.04 -8.25 26.39
C HIS A 323 -48.64 -8.89 26.44
N LYS A 324 -48.15 -9.30 27.62
CA LYS A 324 -46.83 -9.95 27.79
C LYS A 324 -46.65 -11.26 27.02
N THR A 325 -47.75 -11.98 26.76
CA THR A 325 -47.75 -13.27 26.06
C THR A 325 -48.65 -13.28 24.83
N THR A 326 -49.12 -12.11 24.39
CA THR A 326 -49.97 -11.95 23.20
C THR A 326 -49.37 -10.85 22.30
N ALA A 327 -50.12 -10.38 21.29
CA ALA A 327 -49.66 -9.30 20.42
C ALA A 327 -49.31 -8.05 21.25
N PRO A 328 -48.10 -7.49 21.11
CA PRO A 328 -47.67 -6.35 21.92
C PRO A 328 -48.44 -5.07 21.57
N MET A 329 -48.55 -4.16 22.54
CA MET A 329 -49.16 -2.86 22.34
C MET A 329 -48.20 -1.89 21.63
N GLN A 330 -48.74 -1.14 20.68
CA GLN A 330 -48.04 -0.03 20.03
C GLN A 330 -47.94 1.18 20.97
N PRO A 331 -46.96 2.09 20.77
CA PRO A 331 -46.89 3.34 21.48
C PRO A 331 -48.14 4.20 21.30
N VAL A 332 -48.58 4.82 22.39
CA VAL A 332 -49.77 5.70 22.40
C VAL A 332 -49.32 7.13 22.71
N TYR A 333 -49.77 8.10 21.93
CA TYR A 333 -49.48 9.51 22.18
C TYR A 333 -50.46 10.08 23.19
N VAL A 334 -49.96 10.52 24.34
CA VAL A 334 -50.75 10.85 25.53
C VAL A 334 -50.41 12.22 26.10
N GLU A 335 -51.36 12.78 26.83
CA GLU A 335 -51.19 13.95 27.70
C GLU A 335 -51.59 13.57 29.13
N VAL A 336 -50.69 13.75 30.10
CA VAL A 336 -50.91 13.37 31.50
C VAL A 336 -50.32 14.41 32.45
N GLU A 337 -51.02 14.71 33.54
CA GLU A 337 -50.54 15.63 34.58
C GLU A 337 -49.97 14.87 35.77
N GLY A 338 -48.78 15.25 36.23
CA GLY A 338 -48.16 14.59 37.39
C GLY A 338 -47.13 15.46 38.10
N THR A 339 -46.85 15.13 39.35
CA THR A 339 -45.84 15.79 40.19
C THR A 339 -44.52 15.03 40.14
N LEU A 340 -43.46 15.68 39.64
CA LEU A 340 -42.15 15.05 39.47
C LEU A 340 -41.48 14.73 40.82
N LYS A 341 -40.89 13.54 40.89
CA LYS A 341 -39.99 13.07 41.93
C LYS A 341 -38.73 12.48 41.30
N ILE A 342 -37.61 13.16 41.47
CA ILE A 342 -36.30 12.70 41.01
C ILE A 342 -35.67 11.80 42.08
N SER A 343 -35.46 10.53 41.74
CA SER A 343 -34.86 9.55 42.65
C SER A 343 -33.49 9.10 42.17
N GLY A 344 -32.50 9.10 43.06
CA GLY A 344 -31.13 8.64 42.79
C GLY A 344 -30.40 9.41 41.68
N GLY A 345 -30.86 10.63 41.35
CA GLY A 345 -30.32 11.45 40.25
C GLY A 345 -30.54 10.86 38.85
N LYS A 346 -31.34 9.79 38.72
CA LYS A 346 -31.47 9.00 37.49
C LYS A 346 -32.92 8.77 37.06
N TYR A 347 -33.83 8.65 38.01
CA TYR A 347 -35.23 8.30 37.75
C TYR A 347 -36.10 9.54 37.85
N TYR A 348 -36.82 9.86 36.77
CA TYR A 348 -37.73 11.01 36.64
C TYR A 348 -39.15 10.47 36.63
N ASN A 349 -39.71 10.21 37.81
CA ASN A 349 -41.04 9.63 37.98
C ASN A 349 -42.03 10.69 38.40
N PHE A 350 -43.27 10.61 37.93
CA PHE A 350 -44.32 11.56 38.21
C PHE A 350 -45.48 10.85 38.90
N ASP A 351 -45.85 11.36 40.07
CA ASP A 351 -47.05 10.94 40.79
C ASP A 351 -48.27 11.58 40.11
N VAL A 352 -49.20 10.76 39.62
CA VAL A 352 -50.41 11.20 38.92
C VAL A 352 -51.60 11.15 39.87
N ASP A 353 -52.33 12.25 39.99
CA ASP A 353 -53.47 12.35 40.90
C ASP A 353 -54.54 11.28 40.57
N GLY A 354 -54.86 10.45 41.55
CA GLY A 354 -55.84 9.37 41.41
C GLY A 354 -55.30 8.08 40.75
N ALA A 355 -53.99 7.96 40.50
CA ALA A 355 -53.36 6.73 40.05
C ALA A 355 -52.69 5.97 41.20
N SER A 356 -52.64 4.65 41.08
CA SER A 356 -51.80 3.77 41.91
C SER A 356 -50.39 3.62 41.36
N ASN A 357 -50.22 3.81 40.04
CA ASN A 357 -48.96 3.76 39.31
C ASN A 357 -48.51 5.15 38.86
N GLN A 358 -47.21 5.30 38.64
CA GLN A 358 -46.59 6.55 38.20
C GLN A 358 -46.49 6.61 36.67
N VAL A 359 -46.12 7.76 36.13
CA VAL A 359 -45.50 7.83 34.79
C VAL A 359 -44.03 8.20 34.94
N ALA A 360 -43.16 7.80 34.01
CA ALA A 360 -41.74 8.05 34.09
C ALA A 360 -41.18 8.46 32.73
N PHE A 361 -40.24 9.41 32.72
CA PHE A 361 -39.49 9.67 31.50
C PHE A 361 -38.59 8.48 31.18
N TYR A 362 -38.75 7.95 29.97
CA TYR A 362 -37.95 6.84 29.49
C TYR A 362 -36.62 7.36 28.95
N GLN A 363 -35.53 7.03 29.66
CA GLN A 363 -34.15 7.33 29.24
C GLN A 363 -33.96 8.79 28.76
N PRO A 364 -34.37 9.80 29.55
CA PRO A 364 -34.50 11.16 29.04
C PRO A 364 -33.16 11.73 28.58
N THR A 365 -33.18 12.50 27.49
CA THR A 365 -32.06 13.32 27.02
C THR A 365 -31.75 14.44 28.02
N ASP A 366 -30.59 15.07 27.90
CA ASP A 366 -30.23 16.16 28.80
C ASP A 366 -31.16 17.38 28.65
N ALA A 367 -31.67 17.63 27.43
CA ALA A 367 -32.68 18.65 27.19
C ALA A 367 -34.01 18.34 27.92
N GLN A 368 -34.46 17.08 27.87
CA GLN A 368 -35.68 16.65 28.57
C GLN A 368 -35.52 16.74 30.09
N LYS A 369 -34.33 16.42 30.63
CA LYS A 369 -34.02 16.59 32.06
C LYS A 369 -34.01 18.06 32.46
N ALA A 370 -33.39 18.93 31.64
CA ALA A 370 -33.29 20.36 31.93
C ALA A 370 -34.64 21.08 31.93
N ALA A 371 -35.65 20.53 31.26
CA ALA A 371 -36.98 21.13 31.18
C ALA A 371 -37.83 20.96 32.45
N VAL A 372 -37.41 20.13 33.41
CA VAL A 372 -38.19 19.81 34.60
C VAL A 372 -37.36 19.89 35.89
N ALA A 373 -38.02 20.20 37.01
CA ALA A 373 -37.40 20.34 38.32
C ALA A 373 -38.15 19.51 39.37
N ASP A 374 -37.39 18.95 40.32
CA ASP A 374 -37.93 18.06 41.36
C ASP A 374 -39.05 18.73 42.18
N GLY A 375 -40.09 17.96 42.51
CA GLY A 375 -41.25 18.39 43.29
C GLY A 375 -42.26 19.27 42.55
N GLN A 376 -42.05 19.59 41.27
CA GLN A 376 -42.97 20.44 40.49
C GLN A 376 -44.03 19.62 39.75
N LYS A 377 -45.21 20.21 39.55
CA LYS A 377 -46.29 19.64 38.76
C LYS A 377 -46.15 20.03 37.29
N TYR A 378 -46.31 19.06 36.39
CA TYR A 378 -46.18 19.23 34.95
C TYR A 378 -47.31 18.54 34.19
N THR A 379 -47.76 19.17 33.11
CA THR A 379 -48.50 18.51 32.03
C THR A 379 -47.50 17.94 31.02
N ILE A 380 -47.45 16.63 30.87
CA ILE A 380 -46.50 15.92 30.01
C ILE A 380 -47.24 15.44 28.77
N THR A 381 -46.72 15.76 27.58
CA THR A 381 -47.22 15.22 26.31
C THR A 381 -46.13 14.40 25.63
N GLY A 382 -46.42 13.16 25.26
CA GLY A 382 -45.43 12.26 24.67
C GLY A 382 -45.95 10.86 24.33
N TYR A 383 -45.07 9.98 23.88
CA TYR A 383 -45.44 8.59 23.58
C TYR A 383 -45.23 7.70 24.80
N ALA A 384 -46.30 7.07 25.28
CA ALA A 384 -46.24 5.94 26.19
C ALA A 384 -45.72 4.71 25.41
N VAL A 385 -44.52 4.24 25.72
CA VAL A 385 -43.78 3.24 24.90
C VAL A 385 -43.58 1.90 25.59
N SER A 386 -43.67 1.83 26.91
CA SER A 386 -43.54 0.59 27.68
C SER A 386 -43.98 0.78 29.13
N THR A 387 -43.86 -0.25 29.96
CA THR A 387 -44.11 -0.18 31.40
C THR A 387 -42.96 -0.75 32.22
N GLY A 388 -42.76 -0.19 33.40
CA GLY A 388 -41.92 -0.75 34.46
C GLY A 388 -42.75 -1.55 35.46
N LYS A 389 -42.22 -1.74 36.67
CA LYS A 389 -42.95 -2.46 37.74
C LYS A 389 -44.16 -1.69 38.26
N THR A 390 -44.06 -0.36 38.35
CA THR A 390 -45.05 0.52 38.99
C THR A 390 -45.23 1.83 38.21
N TYR A 391 -44.86 1.86 36.94
CA TYR A 391 -44.90 3.08 36.14
C TYR A 391 -45.02 2.83 34.63
N VAL A 392 -45.64 3.78 33.92
CA VAL A 392 -45.65 3.83 32.45
C VAL A 392 -44.47 4.67 31.96
N ASN A 393 -43.71 4.16 31.00
CA ASN A 393 -42.58 4.85 30.38
C ASN A 393 -43.07 5.75 29.23
N ILE A 394 -42.77 7.04 29.32
CA ILE A 394 -43.11 8.05 28.32
C ILE A 394 -41.82 8.65 27.75
N ILE A 395 -41.72 8.75 26.43
CA ILE A 395 -40.73 9.63 25.78
C ILE A 395 -41.39 11.00 25.55
N PRO A 396 -41.00 12.05 26.30
CA PRO A 396 -41.70 13.32 26.29
C PRO A 396 -41.36 14.14 25.05
N THR A 397 -42.39 14.75 24.46
CA THR A 397 -42.31 15.66 23.32
C THR A 397 -42.57 17.11 23.72
N ALA A 398 -43.39 17.33 24.75
CA ALA A 398 -43.67 18.65 25.33
C ALA A 398 -43.91 18.55 26.85
N VAL A 399 -43.62 19.65 27.55
CA VAL A 399 -43.95 19.85 28.97
C VAL A 399 -44.62 21.20 29.15
N ASN A 400 -45.77 21.23 29.83
CA ASN A 400 -46.63 22.41 29.99
C ASN A 400 -46.97 23.10 28.65
N GLY A 401 -47.16 22.30 27.59
CA GLY A 401 -47.40 22.79 26.23
C GLY A 401 -46.18 23.39 25.52
N VAL A 402 -45.02 23.45 26.19
CA VAL A 402 -43.75 23.87 25.59
C VAL A 402 -43.10 22.65 24.97
N SER A 403 -42.90 22.69 23.64
CA SER A 403 -42.18 21.64 22.92
C SER A 403 -40.75 21.50 23.47
N LEU A 404 -40.34 20.26 23.77
CA LEU A 404 -38.99 19.93 24.24
C LEU A 404 -37.98 19.80 23.10
N VAL A 405 -38.45 20.01 21.86
CA VAL A 405 -37.65 20.11 20.65
C VAL A 405 -38.05 21.39 19.90
N PRO A 406 -37.10 22.23 19.46
CA PRO A 406 -37.42 23.25 18.47
C PRO A 406 -37.80 22.53 17.17
N PHE A 407 -39.00 22.81 16.66
CA PHE A 407 -39.30 22.52 15.26
C PHE A 407 -38.28 23.29 14.43
N ASN A 408 -37.61 22.62 13.48
CA ASN A 408 -36.97 23.34 12.39
C ASN A 408 -38.10 23.93 11.53
N SER A 409 -38.63 25.08 11.95
CA SER A 409 -39.71 25.78 11.26
C SER A 409 -39.15 26.54 10.07
N ALA A 410 -38.80 25.79 9.03
CA ALA A 410 -38.68 26.15 7.61
C ALA A 410 -37.88 25.03 6.95
N VAL A 411 -38.54 23.99 6.44
CA VAL A 411 -37.84 22.88 5.79
C VAL A 411 -37.82 23.15 4.29
N ALA A 412 -36.64 23.53 3.78
CA ALA A 412 -36.29 23.34 2.38
C ALA A 412 -36.70 21.92 1.96
N THR A 413 -37.44 21.76 0.88
CA THR A 413 -37.84 20.46 0.35
C THR A 413 -36.63 19.78 -0.27
N MET A 414 -35.72 19.28 0.57
CA MET A 414 -34.69 18.33 0.14
C MET A 414 -35.41 17.15 -0.53
N ALA A 415 -35.20 16.98 -1.82
CA ALA A 415 -35.67 15.80 -2.51
C ALA A 415 -34.81 14.62 -2.05
N ASN A 416 -35.41 13.69 -1.32
CA ASN A 416 -34.75 12.44 -1.00
C ASN A 416 -34.73 11.57 -2.26
N VAL A 417 -33.54 11.32 -2.78
CA VAL A 417 -33.30 10.35 -3.83
C VAL A 417 -32.26 9.36 -3.32
N PRO A 418 -32.51 8.03 -3.38
CA PRO A 418 -31.53 7.03 -3.00
C PRO A 418 -30.20 7.31 -3.68
N SER A 419 -29.13 7.42 -2.89
CA SER A 419 -27.81 7.77 -3.40
C SER A 419 -26.72 6.98 -2.71
N VAL A 420 -25.60 6.81 -3.41
CA VAL A 420 -24.44 6.08 -2.93
C VAL A 420 -23.23 6.99 -2.86
N ALA A 421 -22.45 6.88 -1.79
CA ALA A 421 -21.18 7.56 -1.67
C ALA A 421 -20.22 7.07 -2.76
N THR A 422 -19.74 7.99 -3.56
CA THR A 422 -18.91 7.79 -4.75
C THR A 422 -17.65 8.63 -4.64
N TYR A 423 -16.54 8.10 -5.17
CA TYR A 423 -15.24 8.76 -5.11
C TYR A 423 -14.61 8.88 -6.49
N ALA A 424 -13.90 9.97 -6.72
CA ALA A 424 -13.15 10.21 -7.95
C ALA A 424 -11.86 10.98 -7.66
N VAL A 425 -10.87 10.82 -8.53
CA VAL A 425 -9.66 11.65 -8.54
C VAL A 425 -9.75 12.65 -9.69
N TYR A 426 -9.49 13.91 -9.40
CA TYR A 426 -9.37 14.97 -10.39
C TYR A 426 -7.91 15.41 -10.50
N LYS A 427 -7.44 15.65 -11.72
CA LYS A 427 -6.12 16.21 -12.05
C LYS A 427 -6.31 17.58 -12.67
N PHE A 428 -5.54 18.57 -12.23
CA PHE A 428 -5.53 19.88 -12.87
C PHE A 428 -4.63 19.82 -14.11
N ASN A 429 -5.18 20.09 -15.29
CA ASN A 429 -4.42 20.02 -16.54
C ASN A 429 -3.69 21.32 -16.90
N GLY A 430 -3.59 22.26 -15.95
CA GLY A 430 -3.07 23.61 -16.17
C GLY A 430 -4.14 24.65 -16.55
N SER A 431 -5.39 24.24 -16.77
CA SER A 431 -6.51 25.15 -17.02
C SER A 431 -7.81 24.75 -16.34
N LYS A 432 -8.08 23.45 -16.22
CA LYS A 432 -9.28 22.91 -15.58
C LYS A 432 -8.98 21.60 -14.87
N TRP A 433 -9.78 21.29 -13.86
CA TRP A 433 -9.81 19.98 -13.23
C TRP A 433 -10.55 18.99 -14.13
N VAL A 434 -9.95 17.83 -14.36
CA VAL A 434 -10.52 16.73 -15.15
C VAL A 434 -10.30 15.39 -14.46
N VAL A 435 -11.20 14.44 -14.67
CA VAL A 435 -10.96 13.05 -14.27
C VAL A 435 -9.99 12.43 -15.29
N PRO A 436 -8.83 11.88 -14.87
CA PRO A 436 -7.91 11.24 -15.79
C PRO A 436 -8.44 9.89 -16.31
N ASP A 437 -8.37 9.64 -17.61
CA ASP A 437 -8.90 8.42 -18.26
C ASP A 437 -8.21 7.11 -17.79
N ASN A 438 -6.98 7.22 -17.29
CA ASN A 438 -6.17 6.12 -16.81
C ASN A 438 -6.26 5.90 -15.30
N VAL A 439 -7.08 6.67 -14.56
CA VAL A 439 -7.28 6.50 -13.12
C VAL A 439 -8.62 5.82 -12.86
N VAL A 440 -8.61 4.80 -11.99
CA VAL A 440 -9.80 4.05 -11.56
C VAL A 440 -9.85 4.07 -10.04
N VAL A 441 -10.96 4.53 -9.48
CA VAL A 441 -11.17 4.57 -8.03
C VAL A 441 -12.16 3.48 -7.66
N LEU A 442 -11.77 2.58 -6.74
CA LEU A 442 -12.67 1.53 -6.25
C LEU A 442 -13.80 2.13 -5.43
N GLN A 443 -15.02 1.71 -5.74
CA GLN A 443 -16.24 2.11 -5.04
C GLN A 443 -16.64 1.07 -3.98
N SER A 444 -17.59 1.41 -3.11
CA SER A 444 -18.09 0.51 -2.06
C SER A 444 -18.58 -0.84 -2.60
N ALA A 445 -19.25 -0.84 -3.75
CA ALA A 445 -19.74 -2.05 -4.43
C ALA A 445 -18.60 -2.96 -4.94
N ASP A 446 -17.45 -2.39 -5.30
CA ASP A 446 -16.29 -3.15 -5.77
C ASP A 446 -15.69 -3.96 -4.62
N TYR A 447 -15.55 -3.35 -3.44
CA TYR A 447 -15.09 -4.03 -2.22
C TYR A 447 -16.03 -5.17 -1.81
N ALA A 448 -17.36 -4.91 -1.86
CA ALA A 448 -18.36 -5.92 -1.58
C ALA A 448 -18.26 -7.11 -2.54
N SER A 449 -18.04 -6.84 -3.83
CA SER A 449 -17.85 -7.87 -4.86
C SER A 449 -16.57 -8.68 -4.66
N MET A 450 -15.53 -8.07 -4.09
CA MET A 450 -14.27 -8.74 -3.72
C MET A 450 -14.37 -9.46 -2.36
N GLY A 451 -15.44 -9.28 -1.59
CA GLY A 451 -15.62 -9.86 -0.26
C GLY A 451 -14.66 -9.29 0.80
N VAL A 452 -14.17 -8.07 0.61
CA VAL A 452 -13.22 -7.40 1.49
C VAL A 452 -13.74 -6.03 1.90
N LYS A 453 -13.26 -5.50 3.03
CA LYS A 453 -13.60 -4.13 3.48
C LYS A 453 -12.57 -3.11 2.99
N ASP A 454 -11.31 -3.47 3.14
CA ASP A 454 -10.12 -2.73 2.69
C ASP A 454 -9.18 -3.77 2.06
N LEU A 455 -8.33 -3.36 1.12
CA LEU A 455 -7.29 -4.20 0.56
C LEU A 455 -6.00 -4.08 1.38
N ASN A 456 -5.10 -5.03 1.19
CA ASN A 456 -3.72 -5.05 1.68
C ASN A 456 -2.83 -5.64 0.58
N ALA A 457 -1.51 -5.71 0.77
CA ALA A 457 -0.60 -6.18 -0.27
C ALA A 457 -1.01 -7.54 -0.90
N THR A 458 -1.43 -8.51 -0.09
CA THR A 458 -1.86 -9.83 -0.58
C THR A 458 -3.18 -9.75 -1.34
N THR A 459 -4.21 -9.18 -0.72
CA THR A 459 -5.55 -9.10 -1.32
C THR A 459 -5.60 -8.18 -2.53
N ALA A 460 -4.76 -7.14 -2.60
CA ALA A 460 -4.65 -6.26 -3.77
C ALA A 460 -4.06 -7.03 -4.96
N ALA A 461 -2.93 -7.73 -4.75
CA ALA A 461 -2.33 -8.58 -5.78
C ALA A 461 -3.27 -9.67 -6.30
N GLU A 462 -4.17 -10.19 -5.45
CA GLU A 462 -5.14 -11.23 -5.81
C GLU A 462 -6.40 -10.70 -6.52
N ASN A 463 -6.89 -9.51 -6.13
CA ASN A 463 -8.19 -9.01 -6.56
C ASN A 463 -8.11 -7.96 -7.66
N LEU A 464 -7.10 -7.08 -7.67
CA LEU A 464 -7.00 -6.01 -8.67
C LEU A 464 -6.88 -6.54 -10.11
N PRO A 465 -6.10 -7.61 -10.41
CA PRO A 465 -6.09 -8.19 -11.75
C PRO A 465 -7.46 -8.65 -12.24
N LYS A 466 -8.22 -9.32 -11.37
CA LYS A 466 -9.56 -9.84 -11.69
C LYS A 466 -10.55 -8.71 -11.91
N TYR A 467 -10.52 -7.71 -11.01
CA TYR A 467 -11.35 -6.52 -11.12
C TYR A 467 -11.14 -5.80 -12.45
N LEU A 468 -9.88 -5.51 -12.80
CA LEU A 468 -9.57 -4.82 -14.06
C LEU A 468 -9.90 -5.68 -15.29
N SER A 469 -9.81 -7.01 -15.21
CA SER A 469 -10.22 -7.89 -16.31
C SER A 469 -11.73 -7.84 -16.57
N ILE A 470 -12.53 -7.63 -15.53
CA ILE A 470 -13.99 -7.45 -15.63
C ILE A 470 -14.33 -6.06 -16.18
N GLN A 471 -13.66 -5.01 -15.67
CA GLN A 471 -13.94 -3.62 -16.05
C GLN A 471 -13.39 -3.25 -17.43
N PHE A 472 -12.26 -3.83 -17.83
CA PHE A 472 -11.56 -3.53 -19.07
C PHE A 472 -11.28 -4.82 -19.88
N PRO A 473 -12.33 -5.51 -20.37
CA PRO A 473 -12.19 -6.80 -21.06
C PRO A 473 -11.49 -6.73 -22.42
N TYR A 474 -11.24 -5.52 -22.94
CA TYR A 474 -10.63 -5.26 -24.25
C TYR A 474 -9.27 -4.55 -24.15
N ALA A 475 -8.59 -4.64 -23.01
CA ALA A 475 -7.26 -4.06 -22.83
C ALA A 475 -6.25 -4.64 -23.82
N ALA A 476 -5.42 -3.78 -24.40
CA ALA A 476 -4.30 -4.16 -25.24
C ALA A 476 -3.02 -4.31 -24.40
N ALA A 477 -2.07 -5.14 -24.87
CA ALA A 477 -0.77 -5.28 -24.20
C ALA A 477 -0.09 -3.90 -24.09
N GLY A 478 0.33 -3.53 -22.88
CA GLY A 478 0.90 -2.23 -22.55
C GLY A 478 -0.11 -1.18 -22.07
N ASP A 479 -1.42 -1.46 -22.13
CA ASP A 479 -2.41 -0.59 -21.48
C ASP A 479 -2.18 -0.59 -19.97
N TYR A 480 -2.34 0.57 -19.34
CA TYR A 480 -2.13 0.72 -17.91
C TYR A 480 -3.26 1.49 -17.22
N LYS A 481 -3.47 1.20 -15.93
CA LYS A 481 -4.40 1.92 -15.04
C LYS A 481 -3.74 2.21 -13.70
N TYR A 482 -3.95 3.41 -13.18
CA TYR A 482 -3.73 3.73 -11.78
C TYR A 482 -4.99 3.37 -11.00
N VAL A 483 -4.85 2.42 -10.08
CA VAL A 483 -5.97 1.92 -9.28
C VAL A 483 -5.86 2.51 -7.89
N VAL A 484 -6.89 3.26 -7.49
CA VAL A 484 -6.96 3.99 -6.22
C VAL A 484 -7.92 3.26 -5.30
N TYR A 485 -7.46 2.93 -4.09
CA TYR A 485 -8.21 2.08 -3.18
C TYR A 485 -7.82 2.28 -1.70
N LYS A 486 -8.70 1.84 -0.81
CA LYS A 486 -8.44 1.75 0.64
C LYS A 486 -7.45 0.63 0.93
N TYR A 487 -6.28 0.99 1.42
CA TYR A 487 -5.21 0.06 1.81
C TYR A 487 -5.05 0.02 3.32
N TYR A 488 -5.18 -1.16 3.92
CA TYR A 488 -4.88 -1.42 5.33
C TYR A 488 -3.43 -1.89 5.49
N ASP A 489 -2.61 -1.04 6.10
CA ASP A 489 -1.24 -1.40 6.47
C ASP A 489 -1.24 -2.15 7.81
N ALA A 490 -0.92 -3.44 7.77
CA ALA A 490 -0.86 -4.28 8.96
C ALA A 490 0.27 -3.90 9.93
N ALA A 491 1.35 -3.27 9.45
CA ALA A 491 2.48 -2.87 10.27
C ALA A 491 2.15 -1.66 11.14
N SER A 492 1.52 -0.64 10.55
CA SER A 492 1.09 0.59 11.25
C SER A 492 -0.31 0.48 11.86
N LYS A 493 -1.11 -0.52 11.44
CA LYS A 493 -2.54 -0.69 11.77
C LYS A 493 -3.40 0.51 11.36
N THR A 494 -3.07 1.13 10.23
CA THR A 494 -3.80 2.28 9.69
C THR A 494 -4.33 2.00 8.29
N THR A 495 -5.48 2.57 7.96
CA THR A 495 -6.02 2.55 6.60
C THR A 495 -5.65 3.85 5.88
N ILE A 496 -5.04 3.71 4.71
CA ILE A 496 -4.80 4.77 3.73
C ILE A 496 -5.99 4.75 2.78
N ASN A 497 -6.78 5.82 2.73
CA ASN A 497 -8.07 5.80 2.01
C ASN A 497 -7.92 5.88 0.47
N GLN A 498 -6.81 6.41 -0.02
CA GLN A 498 -6.54 6.67 -1.43
C GLN A 498 -5.16 6.14 -1.86
N HIS A 499 -4.78 4.96 -1.36
CA HIS A 499 -3.57 4.31 -1.82
C HIS A 499 -3.66 4.01 -3.32
N CYS A 500 -2.55 4.10 -4.04
CA CYS A 500 -2.56 4.00 -5.49
C CYS A 500 -1.46 3.07 -6.00
N ASP A 501 -1.84 2.10 -6.82
CA ASP A 501 -0.92 1.23 -7.55
C ASP A 501 -1.13 1.38 -9.07
N ARG A 502 -0.07 1.17 -9.86
CA ARG A 502 -0.18 1.03 -11.32
C ARG A 502 -0.32 -0.44 -11.67
N MET A 503 -1.27 -0.73 -12.54
CA MET A 503 -1.49 -2.05 -13.13
C MET A 503 -1.27 -1.94 -14.64
N THR A 504 -0.48 -2.84 -15.21
CA THR A 504 -0.22 -2.92 -16.66
C THR A 504 -0.74 -4.24 -17.21
N PHE A 505 -1.42 -4.20 -18.35
CA PHE A 505 -1.89 -5.40 -19.04
C PHE A 505 -0.75 -6.00 -19.88
N ASP A 506 -0.34 -7.22 -19.59
CA ASP A 506 0.79 -7.89 -20.28
C ASP A 506 0.40 -8.54 -21.63
N GLY A 507 -0.88 -8.41 -22.02
CA GLY A 507 -1.47 -9.08 -23.18
C GLY A 507 -2.33 -10.30 -22.81
N THR A 508 -2.26 -10.77 -21.57
CA THR A 508 -3.05 -11.89 -21.04
C THR A 508 -3.75 -11.52 -19.72
N THR A 509 -3.05 -10.87 -18.79
CA THR A 509 -3.56 -10.47 -17.48
C THR A 509 -3.07 -9.09 -17.10
N TRP A 510 -3.82 -8.43 -16.21
CA TRP A 510 -3.35 -7.25 -15.52
C TRP A 510 -2.33 -7.66 -14.45
N VAL A 511 -1.16 -7.01 -14.46
CA VAL A 511 -0.07 -7.25 -13.51
C VAL A 511 0.19 -5.96 -12.74
N MET A 512 0.36 -6.08 -11.43
CA MET A 512 0.77 -4.95 -10.60
C MET A 512 2.22 -4.61 -10.91
N ASP A 513 2.47 -3.36 -11.24
CA ASP A 513 3.81 -2.88 -11.49
C ASP A 513 4.60 -2.95 -10.18
N THR A 514 5.69 -3.72 -10.18
CA THR A 514 6.52 -3.88 -8.99
C THR A 514 7.67 -2.89 -9.04
N GLN A 515 7.97 -2.31 -7.87
CA GLN A 515 9.24 -1.61 -7.67
C GLN A 515 10.38 -2.61 -7.89
N GLU A 516 11.32 -2.26 -8.77
CA GLU A 516 12.46 -3.11 -9.05
C GLU A 516 13.30 -3.26 -7.78
N THR A 517 13.62 -4.50 -7.40
CA THR A 517 14.57 -4.74 -6.31
C THR A 517 15.97 -4.76 -6.88
N LYS A 518 16.75 -3.73 -6.59
CA LYS A 518 18.17 -3.62 -6.90
C LYS A 518 19.01 -4.03 -5.70
N MET A 519 20.29 -4.29 -5.93
CA MET A 519 21.26 -4.63 -4.91
C MET A 519 22.41 -3.62 -4.92
N ALA A 520 22.86 -3.20 -3.74
CA ALA A 520 24.03 -2.36 -3.55
C ALA A 520 24.95 -3.03 -2.52
N GLN A 521 26.24 -3.02 -2.81
CA GLN A 521 27.24 -3.64 -1.96
C GLN A 521 27.91 -2.58 -1.08
N PHE A 522 28.19 -2.95 0.17
CA PHE A 522 28.91 -2.12 1.13
C PHE A 522 29.99 -2.95 1.78
N VAL A 523 31.20 -2.40 1.89
CA VAL A 523 32.33 -3.06 2.54
C VAL A 523 32.66 -2.32 3.84
N ARG A 524 32.97 -3.06 4.90
CA ARG A 524 33.45 -2.48 6.15
C ARG A 524 34.94 -2.21 6.04
N SER A 525 35.33 -0.94 5.95
CA SER A 525 36.72 -0.51 5.87
C SER A 525 37.04 0.45 7.01
N ASN A 526 38.12 0.18 7.75
CA ASN A 526 38.57 1.00 8.89
C ASN A 526 37.45 1.31 9.91
N GLY A 527 36.62 0.30 10.21
CA GLY A 527 35.51 0.38 11.17
C GLY A 527 34.23 1.02 10.62
N LYS A 528 34.26 1.56 9.39
CA LYS A 528 33.11 2.21 8.74
C LYS A 528 32.62 1.42 7.53
N TRP A 529 31.31 1.32 7.37
CA TRP A 529 30.71 0.90 6.11
C TRP A 529 30.87 1.99 5.08
N VAL A 530 31.32 1.60 3.90
CA VAL A 530 31.44 2.44 2.71
C VAL A 530 30.82 1.68 1.54
N TYR A 531 30.22 2.41 0.60
CA TYR A 531 29.72 1.79 -0.63
C TYR A 531 30.87 1.14 -1.38
N ASP A 532 30.67 -0.12 -1.76
CA ASP A 532 31.58 -0.86 -2.63
C ASP A 532 30.99 -0.80 -4.04
N PRO A 533 31.59 -0.01 -4.94
CA PRO A 533 31.01 0.21 -6.24
C PRO A 533 31.30 -0.96 -7.19
N THR A 534 32.04 -2.00 -6.75
CA THR A 534 32.47 -3.14 -7.58
C THR A 534 31.32 -3.73 -8.39
N VAL A 535 31.50 -3.75 -9.71
CA VAL A 535 30.54 -4.32 -10.65
C VAL A 535 30.89 -5.79 -10.87
N TYR A 536 29.92 -6.68 -10.70
CA TYR A 536 30.08 -8.11 -10.98
C TYR A 536 29.32 -8.45 -12.25
N LEU A 537 30.04 -8.97 -13.25
CA LEU A 537 29.47 -9.35 -14.53
C LEU A 537 29.61 -10.86 -14.69
N ASN A 538 28.52 -11.53 -15.01
CA ASN A 538 28.51 -12.98 -15.19
C ASN A 538 28.18 -13.32 -16.63
N PHE A 539 29.08 -14.05 -17.29
CA PHE A 539 28.98 -14.45 -18.68
C PHE A 539 28.89 -15.98 -18.79
N PRO A 540 27.70 -16.57 -18.55
CA PRO A 540 27.50 -18.01 -18.69
C PRO A 540 27.74 -18.51 -20.12
N ASP A 541 27.98 -19.81 -20.28
CA ASP A 541 28.07 -20.50 -21.59
C ASP A 541 26.70 -20.71 -22.25
N ASP A 542 25.91 -19.64 -22.29
CA ASP A 542 24.57 -19.58 -22.85
C ASP A 542 24.52 -18.55 -23.99
N LYS A 543 24.18 -19.02 -25.18
CA LYS A 543 24.09 -18.21 -26.40
C LYS A 543 22.81 -17.36 -26.46
N THR A 544 21.83 -17.67 -25.62
CA THR A 544 20.58 -16.90 -25.52
C THR A 544 20.73 -15.71 -24.58
N ASN A 545 21.76 -15.73 -23.72
CA ASN A 545 22.10 -14.61 -22.86
C ASN A 545 22.76 -13.49 -23.69
N GLN A 546 22.06 -12.36 -23.80
CA GLN A 546 22.50 -11.23 -24.63
C GLN A 546 23.79 -10.58 -24.13
N GLU A 547 24.03 -10.55 -22.81
CA GLU A 547 25.24 -9.97 -22.21
C GLU A 547 26.47 -10.84 -22.48
N SER A 548 26.37 -12.17 -22.31
CA SER A 548 27.40 -13.12 -22.73
C SER A 548 27.72 -12.93 -24.21
N LEU A 549 26.69 -12.93 -25.06
CA LEU A 549 26.88 -12.79 -26.50
C LEU A 549 27.58 -11.46 -26.85
N ALA A 550 27.19 -10.35 -26.22
CA ALA A 550 27.84 -9.05 -26.41
C ALA A 550 29.31 -9.07 -25.96
N PHE A 551 29.60 -9.62 -24.79
CA PHE A 551 30.96 -9.76 -24.25
C PHE A 551 31.88 -10.54 -25.19
N TYR A 552 31.48 -11.74 -25.60
CA TYR A 552 32.33 -12.55 -26.46
C TYR A 552 32.43 -12.00 -27.89
N ASN A 553 31.39 -11.34 -28.42
CA ASN A 553 31.52 -10.61 -29.69
C ASN A 553 32.52 -9.46 -29.58
N ALA A 554 32.51 -8.71 -28.48
CA ALA A 554 33.48 -7.64 -28.24
C ALA A 554 34.92 -8.20 -28.13
N CYS A 555 35.12 -9.35 -27.48
CA CYS A 555 36.42 -10.04 -27.45
C CYS A 555 36.91 -10.39 -28.86
N VAL A 556 36.06 -11.05 -29.67
CA VAL A 556 36.42 -11.47 -31.03
C VAL A 556 36.68 -10.26 -31.93
N THR A 557 35.87 -9.21 -31.81
CA THR A 557 36.04 -7.94 -32.54
C THR A 557 37.35 -7.26 -32.15
N TRP A 558 37.67 -7.20 -30.85
CA TRP A 558 38.91 -6.60 -30.39
C TRP A 558 40.14 -7.30 -30.98
N VAL A 559 40.15 -8.64 -31.03
CA VAL A 559 41.24 -9.42 -31.65
C VAL A 559 41.31 -9.16 -33.15
N TRP A 560 40.17 -9.06 -33.84
CA TRP A 560 40.15 -8.71 -35.26
C TRP A 560 40.85 -7.36 -35.50
N ASP A 561 40.41 -6.33 -34.80
CA ASP A 561 40.86 -4.95 -35.01
C ASP A 561 42.32 -4.74 -34.57
N ASN A 562 42.73 -5.36 -33.46
CA ASN A 562 44.01 -5.08 -32.82
C ASN A 562 45.11 -6.08 -33.14
N ILE A 563 44.76 -7.29 -33.57
CA ILE A 563 45.70 -8.37 -33.85
C ILE A 563 45.63 -8.79 -35.32
N ASN A 564 44.45 -9.18 -35.82
CA ASN A 564 44.34 -9.76 -37.17
C ASN A 564 44.69 -8.78 -38.27
N LEU A 565 44.19 -7.54 -38.21
CA LEU A 565 44.50 -6.51 -39.23
C LEU A 565 45.98 -6.12 -39.27
N LYS A 566 46.78 -6.55 -38.29
CA LYS A 566 48.24 -6.36 -38.29
C LYS A 566 49.00 -7.52 -38.93
N VAL A 567 48.33 -8.64 -39.23
CA VAL A 567 48.92 -9.78 -39.95
C VAL A 567 49.07 -9.41 -41.44
N PRO A 568 50.28 -9.50 -42.03
CA PRO A 568 50.49 -9.17 -43.43
C PRO A 568 49.55 -9.93 -44.38
N GLY A 569 48.82 -9.20 -45.22
CA GLY A 569 47.88 -9.79 -46.18
C GLY A 569 46.46 -9.99 -45.67
N ILE A 570 46.17 -9.70 -44.40
CA ILE A 570 44.82 -9.67 -43.84
C ILE A 570 44.26 -8.25 -43.92
N THR A 571 43.03 -8.11 -44.45
CA THR A 571 42.29 -6.86 -44.58
C THR A 571 40.81 -7.10 -44.30
N ASP A 572 40.00 -6.04 -44.18
CA ASP A 572 38.54 -6.20 -44.06
C ASP A 572 37.92 -6.91 -45.28
N GLN A 573 38.52 -6.75 -46.47
CA GLN A 573 38.09 -7.48 -47.66
C GLN A 573 38.28 -9.00 -47.51
N THR A 574 39.29 -9.42 -46.74
CA THR A 574 39.55 -10.82 -46.44
C THR A 574 38.40 -11.47 -45.65
N LEU A 575 37.64 -10.70 -44.86
CA LEU A 575 36.43 -11.18 -44.18
C LEU A 575 35.25 -11.36 -45.15
N ASN A 576 35.10 -10.46 -46.11
CA ASN A 576 34.03 -10.51 -47.12
C ASN A 576 34.19 -11.70 -48.09
N ASP A 577 35.44 -12.12 -48.34
CA ASP A 577 35.76 -13.24 -49.20
C ASP A 577 35.69 -14.61 -48.47
N TRP A 578 35.49 -14.59 -47.15
CA TRP A 578 35.46 -15.79 -46.27
C TRP A 578 34.47 -16.89 -46.70
N PRO A 579 33.22 -16.58 -47.11
CA PRO A 579 32.27 -17.61 -47.53
C PRO A 579 32.71 -18.38 -48.79
N GLN A 580 33.67 -17.84 -49.53
CA GLN A 580 34.14 -18.38 -50.82
C GLN A 580 35.45 -19.17 -50.68
N THR A 581 36.31 -18.82 -49.73
CA THR A 581 37.65 -19.44 -49.55
C THR A 581 37.66 -20.57 -48.53
N GLY A 582 36.67 -20.63 -47.63
CA GLY A 582 36.49 -21.73 -46.67
C GLY A 582 37.49 -21.75 -45.50
N LYS A 583 38.60 -20.99 -45.56
CA LYS A 583 39.50 -20.65 -44.46
C LYS A 583 40.32 -19.40 -44.81
N VAL A 584 40.33 -18.41 -43.92
CA VAL A 584 41.41 -17.42 -43.83
C VAL A 584 42.18 -17.76 -42.56
N VAL A 585 43.48 -17.97 -42.71
CA VAL A 585 44.36 -18.43 -41.64
C VAL A 585 44.85 -17.18 -40.87
N SER A 586 44.20 -16.87 -39.75
CA SER A 586 44.51 -15.73 -38.88
C SER A 586 44.13 -16.08 -37.43
N PHE A 587 44.30 -15.16 -36.48
CA PHE A 587 43.80 -15.39 -35.10
C PHE A 587 42.27 -15.38 -34.97
N GLY A 588 41.50 -15.11 -36.04
CA GLY A 588 40.04 -15.19 -36.05
C GLY A 588 39.52 -16.37 -36.86
N TRP A 589 38.42 -16.97 -36.43
CA TRP A 589 37.69 -18.02 -37.14
C TRP A 589 36.21 -17.65 -37.30
N CYS A 590 35.64 -17.87 -38.48
CA CYS A 590 34.22 -17.68 -38.75
C CYS A 590 33.53 -19.03 -38.93
N TRP A 591 32.54 -19.33 -38.09
CA TRP A 591 31.66 -20.49 -38.24
C TRP A 591 30.30 -20.07 -38.79
N GLY A 592 29.96 -20.47 -40.02
CA GLY A 592 28.61 -20.38 -40.57
C GLY A 592 28.03 -18.97 -40.72
N SER A 593 28.87 -17.92 -40.71
CA SER A 593 28.46 -16.52 -40.83
C SER A 593 29.53 -15.70 -41.57
N ASN A 594 29.18 -14.48 -42.01
CA ASN A 594 30.09 -13.53 -42.66
C ASN A 594 30.89 -12.68 -41.64
N SER A 595 31.02 -13.14 -40.38
CA SER A 595 31.72 -12.43 -39.30
C SER A 595 32.53 -13.42 -38.46
N PRO A 596 33.66 -13.00 -37.85
CA PRO A 596 34.42 -13.85 -36.96
C PRO A 596 33.58 -14.16 -35.73
N THR A 597 33.50 -15.44 -35.35
CA THR A 597 32.70 -15.89 -34.21
C THR A 597 33.53 -16.65 -33.16
N GLN A 598 34.82 -16.86 -33.43
CA GLN A 598 35.82 -17.35 -32.48
C GLN A 598 37.16 -16.67 -32.73
N GLU A 599 38.00 -16.62 -31.70
CA GLU A 599 39.36 -16.12 -31.80
C GLU A 599 40.34 -17.02 -31.04
N GLY A 600 41.53 -17.25 -31.62
CA GLY A 600 42.58 -18.13 -31.11
C GLY A 600 43.79 -17.39 -30.50
N TYR A 601 43.69 -16.08 -30.31
CA TYR A 601 44.72 -15.26 -29.65
C TYR A 601 44.58 -15.32 -28.12
N GLY A 602 43.36 -15.11 -27.62
CA GLY A 602 42.94 -15.27 -26.24
C GLY A 602 42.14 -16.56 -25.99
N GLY A 603 41.42 -17.09 -26.99
CA GLY A 603 40.61 -18.31 -26.87
C GLY A 603 39.11 -18.07 -26.62
N ALA A 604 38.60 -16.87 -26.87
CA ALA A 604 37.21 -16.48 -26.72
C ALA A 604 36.34 -16.97 -27.90
N SER A 605 35.10 -17.35 -27.60
CA SER A 605 34.13 -17.84 -28.60
C SER A 605 32.78 -17.15 -28.45
N ALA A 606 32.46 -16.25 -29.37
CA ALA A 606 31.13 -15.62 -29.47
C ALA A 606 30.05 -16.63 -29.91
N TYR A 607 30.42 -17.61 -30.73
CA TYR A 607 29.46 -18.65 -31.12
C TYR A 607 29.05 -19.53 -29.94
N TYR A 608 29.97 -19.88 -29.04
CA TYR A 608 29.67 -20.76 -27.90
C TYR A 608 29.43 -20.02 -26.58
N CYS A 609 29.67 -18.71 -26.54
CA CYS A 609 29.70 -17.88 -25.33
C CYS A 609 30.61 -18.48 -24.24
N ASN A 610 31.80 -18.97 -24.61
CA ASN A 610 32.73 -19.59 -23.68
C ASN A 610 34.20 -19.28 -23.99
N TYR A 611 35.07 -19.63 -23.04
CA TYR A 611 36.52 -19.62 -23.20
C TYR A 611 37.03 -21.05 -23.46
N ASP A 612 37.74 -21.27 -24.57
CA ASP A 612 38.32 -22.56 -24.93
C ASP A 612 39.69 -22.39 -25.59
N ASN A 613 40.74 -22.75 -24.83
CA ASN A 613 42.13 -22.65 -25.26
C ASN A 613 42.80 -24.01 -25.46
N ARG A 614 42.02 -25.09 -25.66
CA ARG A 614 42.60 -26.42 -25.92
C ARG A 614 43.44 -26.39 -27.20
N VAL A 615 44.74 -26.64 -27.05
CA VAL A 615 45.71 -26.51 -28.15
C VAL A 615 45.33 -27.38 -29.36
N ALA A 616 45.14 -28.69 -29.16
CA ALA A 616 44.89 -29.61 -30.26
C ALA A 616 43.46 -29.53 -30.83
N GLN A 617 42.45 -29.39 -29.97
CA GLN A 617 41.04 -29.49 -30.36
C GLN A 617 40.44 -28.17 -30.85
N THR A 618 41.01 -27.05 -30.39
CA THR A 618 40.42 -25.73 -30.54
C THR A 618 41.39 -24.78 -31.24
N LEU A 619 42.55 -24.49 -30.67
CA LEU A 619 43.47 -23.49 -31.23
C LEU A 619 44.03 -23.93 -32.59
N LYS A 620 44.59 -25.14 -32.73
CA LYS A 620 45.05 -25.65 -34.04
C LYS A 620 43.92 -25.75 -35.06
N ARG A 621 42.69 -26.01 -34.61
CA ARG A 621 41.51 -26.04 -35.48
C ARG A 621 41.19 -24.64 -36.01
N TYR A 622 41.22 -23.62 -35.16
CA TYR A 622 40.92 -22.23 -35.51
C TYR A 622 42.05 -21.58 -36.31
N LEU A 623 43.30 -21.90 -35.98
CA LEU A 623 44.45 -21.25 -36.57
C LEU A 623 44.97 -21.98 -37.80
N GLY A 624 44.71 -23.29 -37.93
CA GLY A 624 45.37 -24.14 -38.93
C GLY A 624 46.81 -24.47 -38.52
N ASP A 625 47.31 -25.63 -38.96
CA ASP A 625 48.60 -26.16 -38.48
C ASP A 625 49.79 -25.27 -38.83
N ASP A 626 49.86 -24.72 -40.04
CA ASP A 626 50.99 -23.91 -40.50
C ASP A 626 51.12 -22.60 -39.70
N PHE A 627 50.03 -21.85 -39.54
CA PHE A 627 50.02 -20.60 -38.78
C PHE A 627 50.14 -20.83 -37.28
N PHE A 628 49.52 -21.91 -36.76
CA PHE A 628 49.77 -22.30 -35.37
C PHE A 628 51.27 -22.56 -35.14
N ASN A 629 51.93 -23.31 -36.01
CA ASN A 629 53.35 -23.62 -35.88
C ASN A 629 54.24 -22.37 -36.07
N GLU A 630 53.87 -21.44 -36.94
CA GLU A 630 54.57 -20.16 -37.11
C GLU A 630 54.57 -19.32 -35.83
N HIS A 631 53.43 -19.26 -35.12
CA HIS A 631 53.25 -18.40 -33.95
C HIS A 631 53.52 -19.08 -32.60
N TYR A 632 53.37 -20.40 -32.52
CA TYR A 632 53.43 -21.18 -31.28
C TYR A 632 54.34 -22.40 -31.35
N GLY A 633 54.93 -22.73 -32.51
CA GLY A 633 55.65 -24.00 -32.70
C GLY A 633 56.92 -24.17 -31.87
N SER A 634 57.43 -23.09 -31.26
CA SER A 634 58.54 -23.15 -30.30
C SER A 634 58.12 -23.32 -28.84
N MET A 635 56.82 -23.35 -28.55
CA MET A 635 56.23 -23.42 -27.20
C MET A 635 55.66 -24.81 -26.93
N SER A 636 55.68 -25.26 -25.68
CA SER A 636 54.90 -26.42 -25.24
C SER A 636 53.40 -26.10 -25.20
N ASP A 637 52.54 -27.13 -25.19
CA ASP A 637 51.10 -26.93 -25.10
C ASP A 637 50.72 -26.15 -23.82
N GLU A 638 51.43 -26.35 -22.71
CA GLU A 638 51.26 -25.62 -21.45
C GLU A 638 51.68 -24.15 -21.56
N GLU A 639 52.77 -23.87 -22.27
CA GLU A 639 53.24 -22.50 -22.51
C GLU A 639 52.25 -21.73 -23.39
N VAL A 640 51.67 -22.39 -24.41
CA VAL A 640 50.61 -21.81 -25.24
C VAL A 640 49.37 -21.51 -24.40
N VAL A 641 48.93 -22.46 -23.55
CA VAL A 641 47.79 -22.27 -22.64
C VAL A 641 48.00 -21.08 -21.69
N ALA A 642 49.17 -20.99 -21.07
CA ALA A 642 49.49 -19.89 -20.15
C ALA A 642 49.53 -18.54 -20.88
N LEU A 643 50.09 -18.50 -22.09
CA LEU A 643 50.14 -17.30 -22.91
C LEU A 643 48.74 -16.82 -23.35
N THR A 644 47.86 -17.72 -23.78
CA THR A 644 46.50 -17.34 -24.19
C THR A 644 45.68 -16.86 -23.00
N GLN A 645 45.84 -17.48 -21.82
CA GLN A 645 45.21 -17.02 -20.58
C GLN A 645 45.68 -15.61 -20.19
N LYS A 646 46.99 -15.35 -20.26
CA LYS A 646 47.56 -14.02 -20.01
C LYS A 646 47.00 -12.99 -20.97
N ARG A 647 47.03 -13.26 -22.28
CA ARG A 647 46.47 -12.39 -23.33
C ARG A 647 44.98 -12.16 -23.16
N PHE A 648 44.22 -13.20 -22.78
CA PHE A 648 42.81 -13.04 -22.53
C PHE A 648 42.54 -12.05 -21.41
N CYS A 649 43.22 -12.22 -20.26
CA CYS A 649 43.06 -11.34 -19.10
C CYS A 649 43.60 -9.92 -19.33
N GLU A 650 44.78 -9.77 -19.93
CA GLU A 650 45.47 -8.48 -19.99
C GLU A 650 45.13 -7.66 -21.22
N GLU A 651 44.59 -8.30 -22.27
CA GLU A 651 44.38 -7.65 -23.57
C GLU A 651 42.95 -7.85 -24.09
N VAL A 652 42.52 -9.09 -24.32
CA VAL A 652 41.28 -9.37 -25.07
C VAL A 652 40.03 -9.02 -24.26
N ALA A 653 39.89 -9.60 -23.06
CA ALA A 653 38.76 -9.30 -22.20
C ALA A 653 38.85 -7.88 -21.65
N LEU A 654 40.06 -7.36 -21.40
CA LEU A 654 40.26 -5.96 -21.03
C LEU A 654 39.74 -5.02 -22.13
N GLY A 655 40.11 -5.27 -23.39
CA GLY A 655 39.65 -4.50 -24.54
C GLY A 655 38.14 -4.60 -24.78
N ALA A 656 37.55 -5.79 -24.57
CA ALA A 656 36.11 -5.98 -24.61
C ALA A 656 35.40 -5.17 -23.49
N MET A 657 35.98 -5.14 -22.29
CA MET A 657 35.47 -4.34 -21.17
C MET A 657 35.54 -2.84 -21.47
N GLU A 658 36.64 -2.34 -22.04
CA GLU A 658 36.76 -0.94 -22.48
C GLU A 658 35.71 -0.57 -23.53
N ALA A 659 35.41 -1.49 -24.47
CA ALA A 659 34.43 -1.25 -25.52
C ALA A 659 32.98 -1.26 -25.00
N LEU A 660 32.65 -2.17 -24.07
CA LEU A 660 31.29 -2.34 -23.55
C LEU A 660 30.95 -1.38 -22.42
N TYR A 661 31.95 -0.91 -21.68
CA TYR A 661 31.77 -0.02 -20.54
C TYR A 661 32.59 1.27 -20.67
N PRO A 662 32.43 2.05 -21.77
CA PRO A 662 33.22 3.26 -22.01
C PRO A 662 32.92 4.39 -21.01
N GLU A 663 31.80 4.29 -20.29
CA GLU A 663 31.35 5.25 -19.29
C GLU A 663 31.73 4.84 -17.85
N ALA A 664 32.41 3.70 -17.64
CA ALA A 664 32.85 3.28 -16.32
C ALA A 664 33.81 4.33 -15.72
N MET A 665 33.50 4.84 -14.53
CA MET A 665 34.32 5.86 -13.86
C MET A 665 35.18 5.24 -12.75
N PRO A 666 36.39 5.76 -12.49
CA PRO A 666 37.16 5.34 -11.33
C PRO A 666 36.38 5.68 -10.06
N GLY A 667 36.54 4.84 -9.04
CA GLY A 667 35.91 5.04 -7.75
C GLY A 667 36.51 6.25 -7.02
N THR A 668 35.68 6.99 -6.28
CA THR A 668 36.11 8.24 -5.62
C THR A 668 36.64 8.04 -4.21
N THR A 669 36.04 7.12 -3.44
CA THR A 669 36.42 6.82 -2.05
C THR A 669 36.96 5.41 -1.88
N VAL A 670 36.45 4.47 -2.68
CA VAL A 670 36.88 3.08 -2.78
C VAL A 670 37.15 2.83 -4.25
N ASP A 671 38.23 2.14 -4.57
CA ASP A 671 38.55 1.73 -5.93
C ASP A 671 37.34 1.04 -6.61
N GLN A 672 37.06 1.42 -7.84
CA GLN A 672 36.03 0.78 -8.66
C GLN A 672 36.64 -0.44 -9.34
N TYR A 673 36.15 -1.63 -8.98
CA TYR A 673 36.52 -2.85 -9.69
C TYR A 673 35.40 -3.33 -10.61
N TYR A 674 35.76 -4.04 -11.67
CA TYR A 674 34.88 -4.89 -12.44
C TYR A 674 35.39 -6.31 -12.31
N GLN A 675 34.58 -7.21 -11.78
CA GLN A 675 34.87 -8.63 -11.73
C GLN A 675 34.01 -9.34 -12.75
N ILE A 676 34.64 -9.86 -13.80
CA ILE A 676 33.96 -10.72 -14.77
C ILE A 676 34.09 -12.17 -14.31
N THR A 677 33.02 -12.94 -14.47
CA THR A 677 33.03 -14.40 -14.31
C THR A 677 32.57 -15.01 -15.62
N PHE A 678 33.29 -16.01 -16.12
CA PHE A 678 32.96 -16.70 -17.36
C PHE A 678 33.29 -18.18 -17.29
N VAL A 679 32.78 -18.96 -18.24
CA VAL A 679 32.96 -20.41 -18.27
C VAL A 679 34.13 -20.79 -19.17
N GLN A 680 35.15 -21.42 -18.58
CA GLN A 680 36.16 -22.18 -19.30
C GLN A 680 35.57 -23.53 -19.70
N TYR A 681 35.74 -23.94 -20.96
CA TYR A 681 35.17 -25.17 -21.49
C TYR A 681 35.87 -26.43 -20.97
N SER A 682 37.21 -26.39 -20.81
CA SER A 682 38.01 -27.55 -20.39
C SER A 682 39.22 -27.17 -19.53
N PRO A 683 39.34 -27.68 -18.28
CA PRO A 683 38.25 -28.31 -17.54
C PRO A 683 37.06 -27.35 -17.45
N LYS A 684 35.83 -27.90 -17.42
CA LYS A 684 34.64 -27.05 -17.31
C LYS A 684 34.60 -26.43 -15.92
N GLN A 685 34.84 -25.12 -15.84
CA GLN A 685 34.89 -24.37 -14.59
C GLN A 685 34.56 -22.89 -14.81
N GLU A 686 34.08 -22.23 -13.76
CA GLU A 686 33.97 -20.78 -13.74
C GLU A 686 35.33 -20.15 -13.43
N VAL A 687 35.66 -19.10 -14.16
CA VAL A 687 36.89 -18.33 -14.02
C VAL A 687 36.50 -16.88 -13.77
N SER A 688 37.04 -16.29 -12.71
CA SER A 688 36.84 -14.88 -12.41
C SER A 688 38.11 -14.07 -12.66
N VAL A 689 37.94 -12.91 -13.31
CA VAL A 689 39.01 -11.95 -13.58
C VAL A 689 38.61 -10.59 -13.06
N ARG A 690 39.53 -9.90 -12.37
CA ARG A 690 39.27 -8.57 -11.80
C ARG A 690 40.03 -7.50 -12.56
N TYR A 691 39.34 -6.39 -12.78
CA TYR A 691 39.85 -5.18 -13.41
C TYR A 691 39.62 -3.98 -12.51
N LEU A 692 40.60 -3.10 -12.38
CA LEU A 692 40.48 -1.80 -11.73
C LEU A 692 40.13 -0.75 -12.77
N VAL A 693 39.10 0.06 -12.53
CA VAL A 693 38.84 1.25 -13.34
C VAL A 693 39.79 2.34 -12.90
N THR A 694 40.65 2.77 -13.81
CA THR A 694 41.72 3.74 -13.52
C THR A 694 41.36 5.14 -14.02
N GLU A 695 40.66 5.22 -15.15
CA GLU A 695 40.12 6.44 -15.75
C GLU A 695 38.78 6.12 -16.42
N LYS A 696 38.08 7.14 -16.93
CA LYS A 696 36.80 6.94 -17.63
C LYS A 696 36.97 5.92 -18.77
N GLY A 697 36.26 4.79 -18.68
CA GLY A 697 36.27 3.72 -19.66
C GLY A 697 37.59 2.95 -19.75
N LYS A 698 38.51 3.12 -18.80
CA LYS A 698 39.85 2.50 -18.82
C LYS A 698 40.08 1.55 -17.67
N PHE A 699 40.50 0.34 -18.01
CA PHE A 699 40.64 -0.77 -17.08
C PHE A 699 42.10 -1.19 -16.97
N LYS A 700 42.50 -1.65 -15.79
CA LYS A 700 43.77 -2.33 -15.56
C LYS A 700 43.50 -3.71 -15.00
N PHE A 701 44.08 -4.76 -15.59
CA PHE A 701 44.04 -6.11 -15.02
C PHE A 701 44.59 -6.11 -13.58
N VAL A 702 43.96 -6.87 -12.69
CA VAL A 702 44.36 -7.01 -11.28
C VAL A 702 44.81 -8.44 -11.01
N ASP A 703 43.90 -9.40 -11.16
CA ASP A 703 44.21 -10.82 -11.02
C ASP A 703 43.18 -11.75 -11.66
N CYS A 704 43.61 -12.99 -11.88
CA CYS A 704 42.79 -14.15 -12.19
C CYS A 704 43.19 -15.30 -11.25
N PRO A 705 42.52 -15.46 -10.09
CA PRO A 705 42.93 -16.44 -9.08
C PRO A 705 42.93 -17.88 -9.59
N VAL A 706 41.95 -18.25 -10.44
CA VAL A 706 41.81 -19.62 -10.96
C VAL A 706 42.99 -20.00 -11.85
N TRP A 707 43.55 -19.05 -12.59
CA TRP A 707 44.73 -19.26 -13.43
C TRP A 707 46.05 -18.85 -12.75
N GLY A 708 45.99 -18.40 -11.50
CA GLY A 708 47.17 -17.95 -10.75
C GLY A 708 47.85 -16.69 -11.32
N LEU A 709 47.14 -15.90 -12.14
CA LEU A 709 47.67 -14.68 -12.73
C LEU A 709 47.43 -13.48 -11.83
N LYS A 710 48.40 -12.56 -11.78
CA LYS A 710 48.31 -11.26 -11.10
C LYS A 710 49.01 -10.21 -11.95
N ALA A 711 48.52 -8.98 -11.89
CA ALA A 711 49.19 -7.86 -12.53
C ALA A 711 50.62 -7.72 -12.00
N GLU A 712 51.56 -7.48 -12.91
CA GLU A 712 52.98 -7.25 -12.60
C GLU A 712 53.21 -5.96 -11.81
#